data_AF-A0A939XVE5-F1
#
_entry.id   AF-A0A939XVE5-F1
#
_cell.length_a   1.000
_cell.length_b   1.000
_cell.length_c   1.000
_cell.angle_alpha   90.00
_cell.angle_beta   90.00
_cell.angle_gamma   90.00
#
_symmetry.space_group_name_H-M   'P 1'
#
loop_
_entity.id
_entity.type
_entity.pdbx_description
1 polymer ?
#
loop_
_entity_poly.entity_id
_entity_poly.type
_entity_poly.pdbx_seq_one_letter_code
_entity_poly.pdbx_strand_id
1 'polypeptide(L)'
;MRKYFIGISLSFAMLFQAFAIGQTNNYKIKVVGGKEYYEYPVETSEGFYSVSKKFHITEEEIKAANPSAANGLTKGSTLLIPVPKYDIHKVQKDETLYSLKQKYNTSYEELYKLNPTLKDGGLVAGSEIRVPKNSAANKPLLAQAPAPTNETKPGFTSHEVKAGETLFSISQRYNVSVDEITRLNPTAKAGIQNGQTLIIPPSHANTANTTTEAPKQEAPKSNAVMKTHKVQKDETLFGICQKYGVSREDLLRINPGLGGNIKEGQVLTIPSDSKPEVVEKVKIRQMHVVKRKETIASICKMYDLTEADFRKANPIVDSEVKKGMTVVIPEKEEEKKLIYGTHTVQKGETLYGISKLYGVEIEDIILLNPTAYTELKEGQTLLIAQDEKSTATKVELNGFELHTVSQDETIYGIGQKYGLEPDLLYHFNPDTKEKLTVGKILLIPDSLHRTMVLKKEKDTTPKKELNIALALPFQFAKVTETSVLEKNAKKFIEFYQGMLIAVDSMKKKGISTNLFVYDSGKSEADAKKLFSNEDLKKMDFIIGPAYTTQIKAFSEFSEKNNIKLVIPFSSKSDETMTNPNIFQPNTPQEHHNYLTAKAIINTFKLDNIVLVNFKDPTYNNLNQLSDTLKAMLKAAGRIYTEVTYSNIESVKSGLISKSDNAVITLTTNQVALNKILPVLNMMGEKHSVKIVGFPEWQSYQSISKDMFQLETFMPSTFFINFNDEHVRTYLKKYRSLYRSEPDNAQSNQTQYGMLGYDLTMYFSEAMSNYGRDFEENIEKIPYKPLQCDFKFKKINETGGYYNHHIYFIDHNTQTGLTAVTFE
;
A
#
# COMPACT_ATOMS: atom_id res chain seq x y z
N MET A 1 70.29 -0.65 -2.14
CA MET A 1 71.34 0.39 -2.07
C MET A 1 70.69 1.78 -2.16
N ARG A 2 71.30 2.84 -1.58
CA ARG A 2 71.09 4.31 -1.78
C ARG A 2 69.64 4.82 -1.93
N LYS A 3 69.11 5.67 -1.02
CA LYS A 3 69.29 7.15 -0.90
C LYS A 3 68.92 7.91 -2.20
N TYR A 4 68.17 9.03 -2.23
CA TYR A 4 68.30 10.26 -1.41
C TYR A 4 66.99 11.11 -1.32
N PHE A 5 66.66 11.65 -0.13
CA PHE A 5 66.17 13.03 0.21
C PHE A 5 64.88 13.61 -0.48
N ILE A 6 64.18 14.67 -0.03
CA ILE A 6 64.33 15.75 1.01
C ILE A 6 63.02 15.76 1.87
N GLY A 7 63.00 15.97 3.20
CA GLY A 7 62.82 17.25 3.94
C GLY A 7 61.46 17.94 3.68
N ILE A 8 60.70 18.48 4.64
CA ILE A 8 61.03 19.30 5.83
C ILE A 8 60.11 18.97 7.04
N SER A 9 60.55 19.24 8.27
CA SER A 9 59.79 19.07 9.52
C SER A 9 59.21 20.37 10.10
N LEU A 10 58.36 20.22 11.12
CA LEU A 10 57.86 21.25 12.04
C LEU A 10 58.84 22.41 12.32
N SER A 11 58.34 23.65 12.37
CA SER A 11 58.18 24.40 13.65
C SER A 11 57.77 25.87 13.46
N PHE A 12 56.61 26.27 13.97
CA PHE A 12 56.47 27.52 14.74
C PHE A 12 55.23 27.44 15.65
N ALA A 13 55.24 28.11 16.80
CA ALA A 13 54.20 27.96 17.81
C ALA A 13 53.88 29.27 18.55
N MET A 14 52.62 29.34 19.00
CA MET A 14 52.04 30.32 19.94
C MET A 14 51.88 31.77 19.48
N LEU A 15 50.99 32.46 20.23
CA LEU A 15 50.53 33.86 20.13
C LEU A 15 49.67 34.15 18.88
N PHE A 16 48.43 34.63 18.97
CA PHE A 16 47.66 35.11 20.14
C PHE A 16 46.37 34.31 20.39
N GLN A 17 46.03 34.11 21.68
CA GLN A 17 44.62 34.09 22.07
C GLN A 17 44.15 35.54 22.25
N ALA A 18 43.11 35.92 21.53
CA ALA A 18 42.33 37.13 21.80
C ALA A 18 40.85 36.79 21.59
N PHE A 19 40.14 36.45 22.66
CA PHE A 19 38.70 36.22 22.62
C PHE A 19 37.97 37.55 22.49
N ALA A 20 37.58 37.91 21.26
CA ALA A 20 36.59 38.94 21.02
C ALA A 20 35.18 38.38 21.31
N ILE A 21 34.82 38.31 22.59
CA ILE A 21 33.39 38.26 22.97
C ILE A 21 32.76 39.54 22.43
N GLY A 22 31.61 39.41 21.75
CA GLY A 22 31.12 40.41 20.79
C GLY A 22 31.09 41.84 21.32
N GLN A 23 32.00 42.68 20.82
CA GLN A 23 31.84 44.12 20.92
C GLN A 23 30.64 44.54 20.08
N THR A 24 29.68 45.23 20.71
CA THR A 24 28.71 46.04 19.97
C THR A 24 29.46 47.18 19.29
N ASN A 25 29.73 47.00 18.00
CA ASN A 25 30.37 48.00 17.15
C ASN A 25 29.50 49.27 17.11
N ASN A 26 29.84 50.26 17.95
CA ASN A 26 29.10 51.52 18.12
C ASN A 26 29.35 52.51 16.95
N TYR A 27 29.31 52.03 15.71
CA TYR A 27 29.28 52.88 14.53
C TYR A 27 27.89 53.49 14.33
N LYS A 28 27.84 54.75 13.91
CA LYS A 28 26.59 55.47 13.66
C LYS A 28 25.82 54.83 12.51
N ILE A 29 24.57 54.44 12.74
CA ILE A 29 23.69 53.89 11.71
C ILE A 29 23.08 55.03 10.88
N LYS A 30 23.06 54.86 9.57
CA LYS A 30 22.48 55.76 8.57
C LYS A 30 21.50 54.96 7.71
N VAL A 31 20.29 55.49 7.54
CA VAL A 31 19.29 54.90 6.64
C VAL A 31 19.41 55.57 5.26
N VAL A 32 19.60 54.77 4.21
CA VAL A 32 19.64 55.23 2.81
C VAL A 32 18.73 54.31 1.98
N GLY A 33 17.72 54.88 1.32
CA GLY A 33 16.79 54.10 0.48
C GLY A 33 16.05 52.98 1.22
N GLY A 34 15.76 53.15 2.52
CA GLY A 34 15.12 52.12 3.35
C GLY A 34 16.04 50.97 3.79
N LYS A 35 17.37 51.09 3.57
CA LYS A 35 18.39 50.15 4.03
C LYS A 35 19.29 50.81 5.08
N GLU A 36 19.73 50.05 6.05
CA GLU A 36 20.59 50.50 7.15
C GLU A 36 22.07 50.23 6.84
N TYR A 37 22.91 51.23 7.13
CA TYR A 37 24.35 51.17 6.94
C TYR A 37 25.08 51.72 8.17
N TYR A 38 26.18 51.11 8.57
CA TYR A 38 27.14 51.73 9.47
C TYR A 38 27.97 52.78 8.71
N GLU A 39 28.07 54.00 9.25
CA GLU A 39 29.05 54.99 8.80
C GLU A 39 30.42 54.65 9.38
N TYR A 40 31.29 54.06 8.56
CA TYR A 40 32.59 53.54 8.97
C TYR A 40 33.74 54.37 8.39
N PRO A 41 34.57 55.07 9.21
CA PRO A 41 35.75 55.77 8.72
C PRO A 41 36.87 54.78 8.41
N VAL A 42 37.39 54.78 7.17
CA VAL A 42 38.42 53.82 6.74
C VAL A 42 39.76 54.13 7.43
N GLU A 43 40.30 53.13 8.14
CA GLU A 43 41.58 53.22 8.86
C GLU A 43 42.78 53.16 7.89
N THR A 44 43.98 53.50 8.39
CA THR A 44 45.21 53.42 7.58
C THR A 44 45.50 52.00 7.10
N SER A 45 45.67 51.85 5.79
CA SER A 45 46.02 50.60 5.10
C SER A 45 44.94 49.51 5.11
N GLU A 46 43.68 49.84 5.44
CA GLU A 46 42.56 48.93 5.20
C GLU A 46 42.16 48.85 3.72
N GLY A 47 41.73 47.67 3.29
CA GLY A 47 41.14 47.42 1.98
C GLY A 47 39.78 46.74 2.11
N PHE A 48 39.03 46.63 1.01
CA PHE A 48 37.71 45.97 1.02
C PHE A 48 37.74 44.58 1.67
N TYR A 49 38.80 43.79 1.45
CA TYR A 49 38.98 42.49 2.10
C TYR A 49 38.99 42.57 3.63
N SER A 50 39.81 43.44 4.24
CA SER A 50 39.90 43.53 5.71
C SER A 50 38.58 44.02 6.32
N VAL A 51 37.92 44.98 5.67
CA VAL A 51 36.60 45.47 6.07
C VAL A 51 35.53 44.37 5.93
N SER A 52 35.55 43.56 4.86
CA SER A 52 34.63 42.42 4.67
C SER A 52 34.69 41.42 5.83
N LYS A 53 35.90 41.16 6.35
CA LYS A 53 36.11 40.28 7.52
C LYS A 53 35.71 40.95 8.84
N LYS A 54 36.00 42.24 9.01
CA LYS A 54 35.65 43.06 10.19
C LYS A 54 34.13 43.20 10.40
N PHE A 55 33.34 43.09 9.33
CA PHE A 55 31.88 43.24 9.36
C PHE A 55 31.07 41.99 8.93
N HIS A 56 31.74 40.85 8.68
CA HIS A 56 31.12 39.57 8.28
C HIS A 56 30.17 39.65 7.05
N ILE A 57 30.50 40.53 6.10
CA ILE A 57 29.72 40.83 4.88
C ILE A 57 30.65 40.77 3.66
N THR A 58 30.13 40.52 2.44
CA THR A 58 31.00 40.37 1.26
C THR A 58 31.60 41.70 0.77
N GLU A 59 32.75 41.63 0.09
CA GLU A 59 33.31 42.80 -0.61
C GLU A 59 32.36 43.37 -1.67
N GLU A 60 31.55 42.53 -2.31
CA GLU A 60 30.60 42.93 -3.35
C GLU A 60 29.45 43.76 -2.76
N GLU A 61 28.90 43.33 -1.61
CA GLU A 61 27.88 44.09 -0.86
C GLU A 61 28.41 45.45 -0.40
N ILE A 62 29.68 45.53 0.03
CA ILE A 62 30.33 46.81 0.42
C ILE A 62 30.55 47.70 -0.81
N LYS A 63 31.06 47.17 -1.92
CA LYS A 63 31.31 47.94 -3.16
C LYS A 63 30.01 48.43 -3.79
N ALA A 64 28.96 47.62 -3.81
CA ALA A 64 27.63 48.00 -4.28
C ALA A 64 26.98 49.10 -3.42
N ALA A 65 27.26 49.13 -2.13
CA ALA A 65 26.84 50.21 -1.23
C ALA A 65 27.65 51.51 -1.40
N ASN A 66 28.85 51.43 -2.00
CA ASN A 66 29.79 52.56 -2.13
C ASN A 66 30.36 52.66 -3.56
N PRO A 67 29.55 52.92 -4.61
CA PRO A 67 30.03 52.90 -6.00
C PRO A 67 31.15 53.91 -6.29
N SER A 68 31.19 55.03 -5.57
CA SER A 68 32.26 56.04 -5.64
C SER A 68 33.63 55.55 -5.14
N ALA A 69 33.66 54.46 -4.35
CA ALA A 69 34.88 53.83 -3.84
C ALA A 69 35.32 52.60 -4.67
N ALA A 70 34.67 52.31 -5.80
CA ALA A 70 34.94 51.10 -6.60
C ALA A 70 36.40 50.97 -7.07
N ASN A 71 37.11 52.09 -7.24
CA ASN A 71 38.51 52.13 -7.65
C ASN A 71 39.52 52.02 -6.48
N GLY A 72 39.05 51.87 -5.24
CA GLY A 72 39.88 51.76 -4.04
C GLY A 72 39.39 52.61 -2.86
N LEU A 73 39.81 52.25 -1.65
CA LEU A 73 39.49 53.01 -0.44
C LEU A 73 40.51 54.14 -0.21
N THR A 74 40.02 55.35 0.08
CA THR A 74 40.86 56.49 0.46
C THR A 74 40.85 56.70 1.98
N LYS A 75 42.03 56.95 2.57
CA LYS A 75 42.20 57.13 4.02
C LYS A 75 41.25 58.19 4.57
N GLY A 76 40.51 57.86 5.63
CA GLY A 76 39.58 58.78 6.29
C GLY A 76 38.29 59.08 5.52
N SER A 77 38.06 58.45 4.36
CA SER A 77 36.73 58.42 3.75
C SER A 77 35.75 57.65 4.64
N THR A 78 34.47 58.02 4.61
CA THR A 78 33.40 57.30 5.30
C THR A 78 32.75 56.31 4.34
N LEU A 79 32.84 55.03 4.66
CA LEU A 79 32.29 53.91 3.91
C LEU A 79 30.96 53.46 4.55
N LEU A 80 29.92 53.29 3.75
CA LEU A 80 28.61 52.80 4.19
C LEU A 80 28.62 51.27 4.18
N ILE A 81 28.81 50.64 5.33
CA ILE A 81 28.79 49.17 5.44
C ILE A 81 27.34 48.72 5.65
N PRO A 82 26.73 47.91 4.77
CA PRO A 82 25.36 47.42 4.99
C PRO A 82 25.28 46.65 6.31
N VAL A 83 24.26 46.93 7.13
CA VAL A 83 24.07 46.23 8.41
C VAL A 83 23.66 44.76 8.14
N PRO A 84 24.43 43.75 8.60
CA PRO A 84 24.06 42.35 8.39
C PRO A 84 22.79 42.00 9.15
N LYS A 85 21.79 41.45 8.44
CA LYS A 85 20.52 40.96 9.04
C LYS A 85 20.66 39.56 9.67
N TYR A 86 21.89 39.08 9.80
CA TYR A 86 22.25 37.78 10.35
C TYR A 86 23.52 37.92 11.19
N ASP A 87 23.63 37.06 12.20
CA ASP A 87 24.87 36.78 12.91
C ASP A 87 25.50 35.49 12.38
N ILE A 88 26.76 35.22 12.75
CA ILE A 88 27.44 33.96 12.44
C ILE A 88 27.43 33.07 13.68
N HIS A 89 26.88 31.86 13.55
CA HIS A 89 26.93 30.82 14.57
C HIS A 89 27.88 29.70 14.14
N LYS A 90 28.82 29.35 15.02
CA LYS A 90 29.74 28.22 14.83
C LYS A 90 29.14 26.94 15.40
N VAL A 91 28.79 26.00 14.53
CA VAL A 91 28.12 24.75 14.85
C VAL A 91 28.95 23.95 15.85
N GLN A 92 28.40 23.70 17.02
CA GLN A 92 29.03 22.85 18.03
C GLN A 92 28.85 21.37 17.69
N LYS A 93 29.63 20.52 18.34
CA LYS A 93 29.39 19.07 18.29
C LYS A 93 27.97 18.81 18.84
N ASP A 94 27.24 17.92 18.17
CA ASP A 94 25.90 17.47 18.54
C ASP A 94 24.77 18.54 18.46
N GLU A 95 25.03 19.75 17.93
CA GLU A 95 23.99 20.71 17.52
C GLU A 95 23.31 20.29 16.20
N THR A 96 22.02 20.63 16.03
CA THR A 96 21.18 20.28 14.87
C THR A 96 20.49 21.49 14.26
N LEU A 97 20.01 21.40 13.02
CA LEU A 97 19.19 22.46 12.41
C LEU A 97 17.95 22.77 13.25
N TYR A 98 17.36 21.77 13.93
CA TYR A 98 16.24 21.97 14.85
C TYR A 98 16.66 22.77 16.08
N SER A 99 17.75 22.40 16.76
CA SER A 99 18.20 23.13 17.96
C SER A 99 18.59 24.58 17.61
N LEU A 100 19.20 24.81 16.45
CA LEU A 100 19.51 26.16 15.96
C LEU A 100 18.25 26.94 15.57
N LYS A 101 17.26 26.31 14.93
CA LYS A 101 15.96 26.93 14.64
C LYS A 101 15.27 27.45 15.92
N GLN A 102 15.28 26.66 16.99
CA GLN A 102 14.70 27.07 18.28
C GLN A 102 15.55 28.15 18.98
N LYS A 103 16.87 27.97 19.03
CA LYS A 103 17.85 28.89 19.63
C LYS A 103 17.79 30.31 19.03
N TYR A 104 17.50 30.42 17.74
CA TYR A 104 17.41 31.71 17.02
C TYR A 104 15.97 32.12 16.65
N ASN A 105 14.95 31.39 17.13
CA ASN A 105 13.52 31.63 16.87
C ASN A 105 13.19 31.97 15.40
N THR A 106 13.46 31.01 14.50
CA THR A 106 13.42 31.21 13.04
C THR A 106 12.68 30.06 12.32
N SER A 107 12.60 30.10 10.99
CA SER A 107 12.07 29.03 10.15
C SER A 107 13.19 28.24 9.46
N TYR A 108 12.90 27.02 9.04
CA TYR A 108 13.85 26.28 8.19
C TYR A 108 14.05 26.96 6.83
N GLU A 109 13.00 27.53 6.25
CA GLU A 109 13.10 28.26 4.98
C GLU A 109 14.06 29.45 5.09
N GLU A 110 14.00 30.21 6.18
CA GLU A 110 14.90 31.33 6.46
C GLU A 110 16.36 30.87 6.69
N LEU A 111 16.58 29.82 7.50
CA LEU A 111 17.92 29.24 7.69
C LEU A 111 18.51 28.71 6.37
N TYR A 112 17.70 28.07 5.52
CA TYR A 112 18.13 27.62 4.18
C TYR A 112 18.28 28.77 3.18
N LYS A 113 17.57 29.90 3.35
CA LYS A 113 17.72 31.10 2.53
C LYS A 113 19.00 31.86 2.87
N LEU A 114 19.38 31.87 4.15
CA LEU A 114 20.66 32.40 4.63
C LEU A 114 21.83 31.46 4.28
N ASN A 115 21.59 30.14 4.22
CA ASN A 115 22.60 29.11 3.94
C ASN A 115 22.09 28.06 2.92
N PRO A 116 22.05 28.36 1.62
CA PRO A 116 21.49 27.45 0.61
C PRO A 116 22.14 26.05 0.58
N THR A 117 23.43 25.96 0.87
CA THR A 117 24.22 24.72 0.90
C THR A 117 23.77 23.71 1.94
N LEU A 118 23.05 24.13 3.00
CA LEU A 118 22.55 23.22 4.04
C LEU A 118 21.41 22.31 3.54
N LYS A 119 20.80 22.61 2.39
CA LYS A 119 19.75 21.76 1.79
C LYS A 119 20.30 20.41 1.33
N ASP A 120 21.46 20.42 0.69
CA ASP A 120 22.05 19.25 0.03
C ASP A 120 23.24 18.67 0.81
N GLY A 121 23.99 19.52 1.55
CA GLY A 121 25.15 19.11 2.34
C GLY A 121 24.87 18.81 3.82
N GLY A 122 23.68 19.16 4.33
CA GLY A 122 23.33 19.02 5.75
C GLY A 122 24.13 19.96 6.67
N LEU A 123 24.11 19.68 7.97
CA LEU A 123 24.81 20.48 9.00
C LEU A 123 26.04 19.73 9.52
N VAL A 124 27.21 20.38 9.52
CA VAL A 124 28.49 19.77 9.89
C VAL A 124 29.07 20.45 11.14
N ALA A 125 29.44 19.66 12.15
CA ALA A 125 30.06 20.18 13.38
C ALA A 125 31.38 20.92 13.07
N GLY A 126 31.60 22.07 13.73
CA GLY A 126 32.75 22.95 13.52
C GLY A 126 32.62 23.95 12.37
N SER A 127 31.61 23.81 11.50
CA SER A 127 31.33 24.77 10.42
C SER A 127 30.69 26.07 10.96
N GLU A 128 30.71 27.13 10.16
CA GLU A 128 30.10 28.42 10.49
C GLU A 128 28.92 28.69 9.56
N ILE A 129 27.76 28.98 10.14
CA ILE A 129 26.52 29.26 9.41
C ILE A 129 25.93 30.61 9.80
N ARG A 130 25.18 31.23 8.89
CA ARG A 130 24.41 32.45 9.13
C ARG A 130 23.11 32.12 9.87
N VAL A 131 22.76 32.91 10.89
CA VAL A 131 21.51 32.79 11.66
C VAL A 131 20.86 34.17 11.77
N PRO A 132 19.52 34.31 11.71
CA PRO A 132 18.90 35.63 11.64
C PRO A 132 19.08 36.42 12.93
N LYS A 133 19.28 37.74 12.78
CA LYS A 133 19.61 38.65 13.87
C LYS A 133 18.35 39.12 14.61
N ASN A 134 17.86 38.28 15.52
CA ASN A 134 16.61 38.51 16.24
C ASN A 134 16.79 39.52 17.39
N SER A 135 16.39 40.78 17.18
CA SER A 135 16.48 41.88 18.16
C SER A 135 15.47 41.79 19.33
N ALA A 136 14.86 40.63 19.57
CA ALA A 136 13.80 40.43 20.56
C ALA A 136 13.92 39.07 21.25
N ALA A 137 14.74 38.98 22.29
CA ALA A 137 14.79 37.83 23.18
C ALA A 137 13.96 38.08 24.44
N ASN A 138 12.73 37.54 24.51
CA ASN A 138 12.20 36.80 25.68
C ASN A 138 10.68 36.49 25.61
N LYS A 139 10.33 35.26 26.06
CA LYS A 139 9.01 34.68 26.40
C LYS A 139 7.97 34.39 25.27
N PRO A 140 7.11 33.36 25.44
CA PRO A 140 6.10 32.94 24.44
C PRO A 140 4.62 33.16 24.86
N LEU A 141 3.68 33.25 23.89
CA LEU A 141 2.38 32.53 23.87
C LEU A 141 1.51 32.78 22.60
N LEU A 142 0.69 31.76 22.28
CA LEU A 142 -0.61 31.66 21.53
C LEU A 142 -1.29 32.88 20.80
N ALA A 143 -1.87 32.62 19.60
CA ALA A 143 -3.33 32.77 19.23
C ALA A 143 -3.77 33.48 17.89
N GLN A 144 -4.78 32.87 17.20
CA GLN A 144 -5.91 33.43 16.38
C GLN A 144 -5.80 33.93 14.89
N ALA A 145 -6.93 33.77 14.13
CA ALA A 145 -7.24 34.30 12.77
C ALA A 145 -8.78 34.18 12.38
N PRO A 146 -9.37 34.97 11.42
CA PRO A 146 -10.83 34.97 11.02
C PRO A 146 -11.20 34.84 9.48
N ALA A 147 -12.48 34.58 9.05
CA ALA A 147 -12.95 34.56 7.62
C ALA A 147 -14.52 34.56 7.31
N PRO A 148 -15.03 35.14 6.16
CA PRO A 148 -16.44 35.08 5.60
C PRO A 148 -16.51 34.71 4.05
N THR A 149 -17.54 34.77 3.14
CA THR A 149 -19.02 35.13 2.98
C THR A 149 -19.62 34.53 1.62
N ASN A 150 -20.91 34.75 1.20
CA ASN A 150 -21.59 34.19 -0.04
C ASN A 150 -22.80 35.01 -0.63
N GLU A 151 -23.14 34.93 -1.96
CA GLU A 151 -24.43 35.34 -2.66
C GLU A 151 -24.64 34.72 -4.10
N THR A 152 -25.82 34.86 -4.78
CA THR A 152 -26.24 34.13 -6.04
C THR A 152 -27.10 34.90 -7.12
N LYS A 153 -27.44 34.26 -8.28
CA LYS A 153 -28.12 34.84 -9.49
C LYS A 153 -29.21 33.91 -10.13
N PRO A 154 -30.10 34.44 -11.03
CA PRO A 154 -31.28 33.71 -11.55
C PRO A 154 -31.08 32.90 -12.85
N GLY A 155 -32.07 32.07 -13.19
CA GLY A 155 -32.12 31.25 -14.43
C GLY A 155 -31.59 29.81 -14.26
N PHE A 156 -30.90 29.55 -13.16
CA PHE A 156 -30.40 28.24 -12.75
C PHE A 156 -31.04 27.86 -11.41
N THR A 157 -31.20 26.55 -11.16
CA THR A 157 -31.82 26.06 -9.92
C THR A 157 -30.75 25.77 -8.89
N SER A 158 -30.79 26.42 -7.73
CA SER A 158 -29.96 26.02 -6.59
C SER A 158 -30.51 24.73 -5.97
N HIS A 159 -29.77 23.62 -6.12
CA HIS A 159 -30.04 22.37 -5.41
C HIS A 159 -29.08 22.22 -4.23
N GLU A 160 -29.61 22.20 -3.01
CA GLU A 160 -28.84 21.85 -1.83
C GLU A 160 -28.69 20.33 -1.74
N VAL A 161 -27.45 19.86 -1.87
CA VAL A 161 -27.08 18.44 -1.81
C VAL A 161 -27.45 17.86 -0.46
N LYS A 162 -28.30 16.82 -0.44
CA LYS A 162 -28.75 16.18 0.81
C LYS A 162 -27.89 14.96 1.17
N ALA A 163 -28.00 14.50 2.41
CA ALA A 163 -27.29 13.31 2.88
C ALA A 163 -27.62 12.07 2.02
N GLY A 164 -26.59 11.39 1.53
CA GLY A 164 -26.71 10.25 0.62
C GLY A 164 -26.83 10.61 -0.86
N GLU A 165 -26.94 11.89 -1.22
CA GLU A 165 -26.96 12.31 -2.62
C GLU A 165 -25.55 12.43 -3.20
N THR A 166 -25.36 11.89 -4.40
CA THR A 166 -24.13 11.99 -5.20
C THR A 166 -24.39 12.85 -6.44
N LEU A 167 -23.33 13.33 -7.10
CA LEU A 167 -23.47 14.02 -8.39
C LEU A 167 -24.27 13.19 -9.40
N PHE A 168 -24.09 11.87 -9.41
CA PHE A 168 -24.84 10.96 -10.28
C PHE A 168 -26.32 10.86 -9.87
N SER A 169 -26.65 10.65 -8.58
CA SER A 169 -28.07 10.59 -8.18
C SER A 169 -28.81 11.92 -8.35
N ILE A 170 -28.09 13.05 -8.27
CA ILE A 170 -28.63 14.39 -8.56
C ILE A 170 -28.80 14.57 -10.08
N SER A 171 -27.82 14.18 -10.90
CA SER A 171 -27.93 14.26 -12.36
C SER A 171 -29.07 13.39 -12.90
N GLN A 172 -29.26 12.20 -12.33
CA GLN A 172 -30.42 11.32 -12.58
C GLN A 172 -31.74 11.95 -12.13
N ARG A 173 -31.81 12.56 -10.94
CA ARG A 173 -33.03 13.24 -10.46
C ARG A 173 -33.44 14.42 -11.35
N TYR A 174 -32.47 15.20 -11.82
CA TYR A 174 -32.72 16.41 -12.61
C TYR A 174 -32.62 16.19 -14.13
N ASN A 175 -32.44 14.95 -14.59
CA ASN A 175 -32.30 14.58 -16.01
C ASN A 175 -31.33 15.50 -16.80
N VAL A 176 -30.11 15.64 -16.29
CA VAL A 176 -28.99 16.40 -16.87
C VAL A 176 -27.69 15.61 -16.67
N SER A 177 -26.59 15.98 -17.34
CA SER A 177 -25.32 15.26 -17.17
C SER A 177 -24.51 15.71 -15.94
N VAL A 178 -23.67 14.82 -15.39
CA VAL A 178 -22.72 15.14 -14.32
C VAL A 178 -21.68 16.19 -14.76
N ASP A 179 -21.26 16.15 -16.03
CA ASP A 179 -20.30 17.14 -16.56
C ASP A 179 -20.92 18.53 -16.69
N GLU A 180 -22.21 18.67 -16.99
CA GLU A 180 -22.88 19.98 -17.02
C GLU A 180 -23.07 20.56 -15.62
N ILE A 181 -23.43 19.73 -14.63
CA ILE A 181 -23.46 20.14 -13.22
C ILE A 181 -22.07 20.59 -12.76
N THR A 182 -21.02 19.82 -13.04
CA THR A 182 -19.66 20.16 -12.60
C THR A 182 -18.99 21.26 -13.42
N ARG A 183 -19.43 21.53 -14.67
CA ARG A 183 -19.01 22.70 -15.45
C ARG A 183 -19.53 24.00 -14.85
N LEU A 184 -20.76 24.00 -14.33
CA LEU A 184 -21.37 25.14 -13.65
C LEU A 184 -20.95 25.25 -12.17
N ASN A 185 -20.46 24.15 -11.60
CA ASN A 185 -19.96 24.07 -10.22
C ASN A 185 -18.54 23.46 -10.19
N PRO A 186 -17.48 24.18 -10.59
CA PRO A 186 -16.14 23.59 -10.76
C PRO A 186 -15.58 22.92 -9.50
N THR A 187 -15.93 23.42 -8.32
CA THR A 187 -15.56 22.82 -7.01
C THR A 187 -16.14 21.43 -6.79
N ALA A 188 -17.28 21.10 -7.42
CA ALA A 188 -17.90 19.79 -7.35
C ALA A 188 -17.07 18.67 -7.99
N LYS A 189 -16.06 18.99 -8.82
CA LYS A 189 -15.12 17.98 -9.35
C LYS A 189 -14.22 17.35 -8.27
N ALA A 190 -14.10 17.97 -7.10
CA ALA A 190 -13.45 17.37 -5.93
C ALA A 190 -14.42 16.53 -5.06
N GLY A 191 -15.63 16.26 -5.56
CA GLY A 191 -16.74 15.70 -4.80
C GLY A 191 -17.71 16.80 -4.33
N ILE A 192 -18.87 16.37 -3.82
CA ILE A 192 -19.92 17.25 -3.28
C ILE A 192 -20.22 16.88 -1.83
N GLN A 193 -20.62 17.86 -1.02
CA GLN A 193 -20.88 17.67 0.42
C GLN A 193 -22.35 17.96 0.77
N ASN A 194 -22.86 17.28 1.80
CA ASN A 194 -24.19 17.57 2.35
C ASN A 194 -24.28 19.05 2.81
N GLY A 195 -25.33 19.76 2.40
CA GLY A 195 -25.50 21.21 2.59
C GLY A 195 -24.77 22.08 1.56
N GLN A 196 -24.09 21.50 0.56
CA GLN A 196 -23.50 22.27 -0.54
C GLN A 196 -24.58 22.65 -1.56
N THR A 197 -24.74 23.93 -1.82
CA THR A 197 -25.61 24.42 -2.89
C THR A 197 -24.91 24.25 -4.25
N LEU A 198 -25.55 23.55 -5.18
CA LEU A 198 -25.12 23.40 -6.57
C LEU A 198 -26.05 24.17 -7.50
N ILE A 199 -25.46 24.90 -8.44
CA ILE A 199 -26.14 25.60 -9.54
C ILE A 199 -26.47 24.58 -10.63
N ILE A 200 -27.68 24.03 -10.61
CA ILE A 200 -28.16 23.02 -11.57
C ILE A 200 -28.75 23.74 -12.80
N PRO A 201 -28.37 23.35 -14.04
CA PRO A 201 -28.99 23.87 -15.26
C PRO A 201 -30.45 23.41 -15.39
N PRO A 202 -31.30 24.13 -16.15
CA PRO A 202 -32.68 23.72 -16.39
C PRO A 202 -32.74 22.34 -17.07
N SER A 203 -33.62 21.48 -16.56
CA SER A 203 -33.74 20.08 -16.98
C SER A 203 -34.24 19.92 -18.42
N HIS A 204 -33.62 19.02 -19.19
CA HIS A 204 -34.10 18.61 -20.51
C HIS A 204 -35.19 17.52 -20.40
N ALA A 205 -36.26 17.82 -19.67
CA ALA A 205 -37.38 16.90 -19.43
C ALA A 205 -38.74 17.60 -19.29
N ASN A 206 -39.09 18.51 -20.21
CA ASN A 206 -40.49 18.93 -20.35
C ASN A 206 -40.92 19.27 -21.80
N THR A 207 -40.53 18.40 -22.74
CA THR A 207 -41.25 18.18 -24.01
C THR A 207 -41.34 16.67 -24.23
N ALA A 208 -42.51 16.05 -24.19
CA ALA A 208 -43.80 16.62 -23.83
C ALA A 208 -44.72 15.57 -23.19
N ASN A 209 -45.66 16.03 -22.36
CA ASN A 209 -46.82 15.24 -21.97
C ASN A 209 -47.97 15.56 -22.95
N THR A 210 -47.98 14.92 -24.11
CA THR A 210 -49.04 15.08 -25.12
C THR A 210 -49.66 13.71 -25.44
N THR A 211 -50.94 13.57 -25.13
CA THR A 211 -51.74 12.40 -25.47
C THR A 211 -52.17 12.45 -26.93
N THR A 212 -51.79 11.48 -27.76
CA THR A 212 -52.61 11.02 -28.91
C THR A 212 -52.20 9.62 -29.38
N GLU A 213 -53.22 8.79 -29.56
CA GLU A 213 -53.39 7.75 -30.58
C GLU A 213 -52.23 6.80 -30.97
N ALA A 214 -52.46 5.50 -30.75
CA ALA A 214 -51.75 4.44 -31.43
C ALA A 214 -52.43 4.07 -32.76
N PRO A 215 -51.73 4.07 -33.90
CA PRO A 215 -52.09 3.28 -35.07
C PRO A 215 -51.69 1.81 -34.87
N LYS A 216 -52.51 0.88 -35.35
CA LYS A 216 -52.16 -0.54 -35.41
C LYS A 216 -51.05 -0.80 -36.42
N GLN A 217 -50.22 -1.79 -36.15
CA GLN A 217 -49.73 -2.67 -37.22
C GLN A 217 -49.80 -4.14 -36.77
N GLU A 218 -49.90 -5.05 -37.74
CA GLU A 218 -50.59 -6.32 -37.55
C GLU A 218 -49.67 -7.49 -37.18
N ALA A 219 -50.24 -8.49 -36.52
CA ALA A 219 -49.49 -9.65 -36.03
C ALA A 219 -49.16 -10.66 -37.15
N PRO A 220 -47.94 -11.20 -37.20
CA PRO A 220 -47.67 -12.47 -37.86
C PRO A 220 -48.46 -13.56 -37.14
N LYS A 221 -49.33 -14.28 -37.86
CA LYS A 221 -50.07 -15.42 -37.29
C LYS A 221 -49.11 -16.58 -37.03
N SER A 222 -48.86 -16.89 -35.76
CA SER A 222 -48.25 -18.16 -35.34
C SER A 222 -49.20 -18.88 -34.39
N ASN A 223 -49.48 -20.15 -34.65
CA ASN A 223 -50.36 -20.99 -33.83
C ASN A 223 -49.59 -21.50 -32.59
N ALA A 224 -49.16 -20.58 -31.73
CA ALA A 224 -48.43 -20.90 -30.50
C ALA A 224 -49.31 -21.76 -29.58
N VAL A 225 -48.82 -22.97 -29.24
CA VAL A 225 -49.50 -23.87 -28.31
C VAL A 225 -49.34 -23.33 -26.90
N MET A 226 -50.38 -22.64 -26.42
CA MET A 226 -50.42 -22.05 -25.08
C MET A 226 -50.49 -23.13 -24.01
N LYS A 227 -49.48 -23.19 -23.14
CA LYS A 227 -49.48 -24.03 -21.94
C LYS A 227 -49.95 -23.19 -20.75
N THR A 228 -50.61 -23.79 -19.77
CA THR A 228 -50.94 -23.11 -18.50
C THR A 228 -50.08 -23.66 -17.38
N HIS A 229 -49.60 -22.77 -16.51
CA HIS A 229 -48.81 -23.11 -15.33
C HIS A 229 -49.45 -22.49 -14.09
N LYS A 230 -49.70 -23.32 -13.07
CA LYS A 230 -50.23 -22.86 -11.78
C LYS A 230 -49.06 -22.57 -10.84
N VAL A 231 -48.90 -21.30 -10.47
CA VAL A 231 -47.88 -20.79 -9.55
C VAL A 231 -47.91 -21.60 -8.25
N GLN A 232 -46.78 -22.23 -7.93
CA GLN A 232 -46.59 -22.96 -6.69
C GLN A 232 -46.17 -22.02 -5.56
N LYS A 233 -46.13 -22.55 -4.33
CA LYS A 233 -45.58 -21.83 -3.19
C LYS A 233 -44.13 -21.42 -3.48
N ASP A 234 -43.79 -20.18 -3.15
CA ASP A 234 -42.46 -19.57 -3.30
C ASP A 234 -41.89 -19.52 -4.75
N GLU A 235 -42.66 -19.86 -5.78
CA GLU A 235 -42.29 -19.59 -7.19
C GLU A 235 -42.32 -18.08 -7.49
N THR A 236 -41.37 -17.61 -8.31
CA THR A 236 -41.28 -16.21 -8.76
C THR A 236 -41.52 -16.09 -10.26
N LEU A 237 -41.94 -14.91 -10.73
CA LEU A 237 -42.14 -14.64 -12.16
C LEU A 237 -40.87 -14.93 -12.98
N PHE A 238 -39.69 -14.58 -12.43
CA PHE A 238 -38.40 -14.87 -13.03
C PHE A 238 -38.12 -16.37 -13.13
N GLY A 239 -38.36 -17.13 -12.06
CA GLY A 239 -38.22 -18.59 -12.07
C GLY A 239 -39.16 -19.27 -13.07
N ILE A 240 -40.37 -18.74 -13.27
CA ILE A 240 -41.32 -19.24 -14.28
C ILE A 240 -40.86 -18.88 -15.71
N CYS A 241 -40.37 -17.67 -15.96
CA CYS A 241 -39.73 -17.32 -17.23
C CYS A 241 -38.58 -18.27 -17.56
N GLN A 242 -37.69 -18.53 -16.59
CA GLN A 242 -36.54 -19.42 -16.72
C GLN A 242 -36.96 -20.87 -16.99
N LYS A 243 -37.94 -21.39 -16.24
CA LYS A 243 -38.51 -22.75 -16.34
C LYS A 243 -39.10 -23.08 -17.71
N TYR A 244 -39.62 -22.08 -18.43
CA TYR A 244 -40.24 -22.26 -19.74
C TYR A 244 -39.46 -21.63 -20.91
N GLY A 245 -38.35 -20.94 -20.66
CA GLY A 245 -37.53 -20.30 -21.69
C GLY A 245 -38.21 -19.10 -22.37
N VAL A 246 -39.03 -18.34 -21.64
CA VAL A 246 -39.82 -17.22 -22.17
C VAL A 246 -39.36 -15.87 -21.60
N SER A 247 -39.43 -14.80 -22.39
CA SER A 247 -39.10 -13.46 -21.91
C SER A 247 -40.13 -12.97 -20.88
N ARG A 248 -39.72 -12.07 -19.97
CA ARG A 248 -40.62 -11.46 -18.99
C ARG A 248 -41.69 -10.62 -19.68
N GLU A 249 -41.29 -9.83 -20.66
CA GLU A 249 -42.16 -8.98 -21.45
C GLU A 249 -43.21 -9.80 -22.22
N ASP A 250 -42.85 -10.95 -22.80
CA ASP A 250 -43.82 -11.83 -23.45
C ASP A 250 -44.78 -12.49 -22.46
N LEU A 251 -44.28 -12.93 -21.29
CA LEU A 251 -45.11 -13.50 -20.24
C LEU A 251 -46.10 -12.47 -19.67
N LEU A 252 -45.68 -11.20 -19.49
CA LEU A 252 -46.54 -10.09 -19.09
C LEU A 252 -47.55 -9.72 -20.18
N ARG A 253 -47.11 -9.66 -21.45
CA ARG A 253 -47.93 -9.38 -22.64
C ARG A 253 -49.05 -10.40 -22.85
N ILE A 254 -48.81 -11.66 -22.51
CA ILE A 254 -49.76 -12.77 -22.63
C ILE A 254 -50.67 -12.89 -21.38
N ASN A 255 -50.29 -12.31 -20.24
CA ASN A 255 -51.08 -12.28 -19.01
C ASN A 255 -51.41 -10.83 -18.60
N PRO A 256 -52.21 -10.09 -19.40
CA PRO A 256 -52.55 -8.70 -19.10
C PRO A 256 -53.25 -8.57 -17.74
N GLY A 257 -52.77 -7.63 -16.92
CA GLY A 257 -53.19 -7.45 -15.53
C GLY A 257 -52.25 -8.05 -14.48
N LEU A 258 -51.16 -8.73 -14.89
CA LEU A 258 -50.15 -9.27 -13.98
C LEU A 258 -49.28 -8.16 -13.38
N GLY A 259 -49.75 -7.55 -12.28
CA GLY A 259 -49.16 -6.37 -11.61
C GLY A 259 -47.83 -6.58 -10.90
N GLY A 260 -46.80 -7.08 -11.60
CA GLY A 260 -45.42 -7.25 -11.13
C GLY A 260 -45.20 -8.44 -10.20
N ASN A 261 -46.12 -8.67 -9.26
CA ASN A 261 -46.09 -9.77 -8.29
C ASN A 261 -47.10 -10.85 -8.65
N ILE A 262 -46.71 -12.11 -8.48
CA ILE A 262 -47.58 -13.30 -8.65
C ILE A 262 -47.97 -13.87 -7.29
N LYS A 263 -49.10 -14.59 -7.23
CA LYS A 263 -49.61 -15.21 -6.00
C LYS A 263 -49.61 -16.73 -6.11
N GLU A 264 -49.36 -17.42 -5.00
CA GLU A 264 -49.53 -18.87 -4.90
C GLU A 264 -50.94 -19.28 -5.38
N GLY A 265 -50.99 -20.32 -6.22
CA GLY A 265 -52.22 -20.83 -6.81
C GLY A 265 -52.75 -20.05 -8.02
N GLN A 266 -52.18 -18.90 -8.38
CA GLN A 266 -52.51 -18.16 -9.60
C GLN A 266 -52.14 -18.99 -10.85
N VAL A 267 -52.90 -18.87 -11.94
CA VAL A 267 -52.59 -19.56 -13.21
C VAL A 267 -52.09 -18.55 -14.23
N LEU A 268 -50.96 -18.86 -14.87
CA LEU A 268 -50.34 -18.08 -15.94
C LEU A 268 -50.39 -18.85 -17.25
N THR A 269 -50.54 -18.13 -18.36
CA THR A 269 -50.49 -18.67 -19.73
C THR A 269 -49.10 -18.44 -20.31
N ILE A 270 -48.50 -19.48 -20.87
CA ILE A 270 -47.10 -19.54 -21.29
C ILE A 270 -47.03 -19.91 -22.79
N PRO A 271 -46.34 -19.13 -23.65
CA PRO A 271 -46.07 -19.52 -25.02
C PRO A 271 -44.99 -20.63 -25.06
N SER A 272 -44.97 -21.45 -26.12
CA SER A 272 -44.02 -22.55 -26.25
C SER A 272 -43.24 -22.49 -27.56
N ASP A 273 -41.97 -22.90 -27.47
CA ASP A 273 -41.09 -23.42 -28.52
C ASP A 273 -40.41 -22.40 -29.47
N SER A 274 -39.21 -21.97 -29.10
CA SER A 274 -38.01 -21.99 -29.97
C SER A 274 -36.73 -21.81 -29.13
N LYS A 275 -35.65 -22.52 -29.46
CA LYS A 275 -34.31 -22.21 -28.93
C LYS A 275 -33.72 -21.06 -29.79
N PRO A 276 -33.16 -19.99 -29.20
CA PRO A 276 -32.57 -18.91 -29.97
C PRO A 276 -31.18 -19.31 -30.49
N GLU A 277 -31.02 -19.39 -31.81
CA GLU A 277 -29.72 -19.34 -32.48
C GLU A 277 -29.37 -17.87 -32.73
N VAL A 278 -28.25 -17.38 -32.20
CA VAL A 278 -27.90 -15.96 -32.18
C VAL A 278 -26.53 -15.75 -32.82
N VAL A 279 -26.51 -15.03 -33.95
CA VAL A 279 -25.29 -14.47 -34.52
C VAL A 279 -25.04 -13.13 -33.84
N GLU A 280 -24.01 -13.04 -33.02
CA GLU A 280 -23.75 -11.86 -32.18
C GLU A 280 -22.50 -11.10 -32.63
N LYS A 281 -22.65 -9.78 -32.83
CA LYS A 281 -21.57 -8.88 -33.20
C LYS A 281 -20.80 -8.48 -31.95
N VAL A 282 -19.76 -9.24 -31.61
CA VAL A 282 -18.98 -9.03 -30.39
C VAL A 282 -18.06 -7.81 -30.57
N LYS A 283 -18.27 -6.80 -29.71
CA LYS A 283 -17.46 -5.57 -29.66
C LYS A 283 -16.18 -5.80 -28.86
N ILE A 284 -15.12 -6.23 -29.53
CA ILE A 284 -13.83 -6.49 -28.89
C ILE A 284 -13.09 -5.17 -28.65
N ARG A 285 -12.68 -4.91 -27.40
CA ARG A 285 -11.78 -3.82 -27.04
C ARG A 285 -10.34 -4.34 -26.97
N GLN A 286 -9.59 -4.13 -28.05
CA GLN A 286 -8.21 -4.60 -28.14
C GLN A 286 -7.24 -3.58 -27.51
N MET A 287 -6.20 -4.07 -26.84
CA MET A 287 -5.14 -3.24 -26.25
C MET A 287 -3.84 -3.45 -27.03
N HIS A 288 -3.24 -2.39 -27.56
CA HIS A 288 -1.98 -2.44 -28.31
C HIS A 288 -0.83 -1.83 -27.50
N VAL A 289 0.33 -2.49 -27.49
CA VAL A 289 1.54 -1.98 -26.83
C VAL A 289 2.49 -1.40 -27.87
N VAL A 290 2.68 -0.08 -27.82
CA VAL A 290 3.43 0.72 -28.80
C VAL A 290 4.88 0.21 -28.93
N LYS A 291 5.29 -0.18 -30.14
CA LYS A 291 6.62 -0.73 -30.43
C LYS A 291 7.61 0.39 -30.80
N ARG A 292 8.89 0.03 -30.97
CA ARG A 292 9.98 0.99 -31.23
C ARG A 292 9.81 1.58 -32.64
N LYS A 293 9.70 2.92 -32.73
CA LYS A 293 9.38 3.72 -33.94
C LYS A 293 7.93 3.63 -34.45
N GLU A 294 7.00 3.06 -33.69
CA GLU A 294 5.57 3.23 -34.03
C GLU A 294 5.12 4.65 -33.66
N THR A 295 4.40 5.29 -34.59
CA THR A 295 3.69 6.57 -34.43
C THR A 295 2.17 6.34 -34.39
N ILE A 296 1.39 7.34 -33.97
CA ILE A 296 -0.08 7.27 -33.95
C ILE A 296 -0.62 6.88 -35.34
N ALA A 297 -0.19 7.59 -36.39
CA ALA A 297 -0.56 7.27 -37.78
C ALA A 297 -0.21 5.83 -38.19
N SER A 298 0.91 5.28 -37.73
CA SER A 298 1.28 3.89 -38.05
C SER A 298 0.41 2.85 -37.34
N ILE A 299 -0.06 3.15 -36.13
CA ILE A 299 -0.97 2.29 -35.36
C ILE A 299 -2.39 2.39 -35.92
N CYS A 300 -2.85 3.61 -36.23
CA CYS A 300 -4.13 3.83 -36.90
C CYS A 300 -4.19 3.07 -38.24
N LYS A 301 -3.10 3.10 -39.03
CA LYS A 301 -2.99 2.31 -40.26
C LYS A 301 -2.88 0.79 -40.03
N MET A 302 -2.35 0.35 -38.89
CA MET A 302 -2.25 -1.08 -38.53
C MET A 302 -3.61 -1.70 -38.21
N TYR A 303 -4.50 -0.94 -37.56
CA TYR A 303 -5.83 -1.40 -37.14
C TYR A 303 -6.98 -0.94 -38.04
N ASP A 304 -6.68 -0.12 -39.06
CA ASP A 304 -7.62 0.50 -39.99
C ASP A 304 -8.62 1.41 -39.27
N LEU A 305 -8.08 2.48 -38.67
CA LEU A 305 -8.75 3.47 -37.84
C LEU A 305 -8.41 4.91 -38.26
N THR A 306 -9.27 5.85 -37.91
CA THR A 306 -8.92 7.29 -37.98
C THR A 306 -8.12 7.72 -36.74
N GLU A 307 -7.24 8.71 -36.90
CA GLU A 307 -6.53 9.31 -35.75
C GLU A 307 -7.49 10.02 -34.78
N ALA A 308 -8.64 10.48 -35.25
CA ALA A 308 -9.67 11.08 -34.39
C ALA A 308 -10.31 10.04 -33.45
N ASP A 309 -10.67 8.86 -33.95
CA ASP A 309 -11.24 7.78 -33.14
C ASP A 309 -10.20 7.19 -32.18
N PHE A 310 -8.96 7.03 -32.64
CA PHE A 310 -7.84 6.62 -31.79
C PHE A 310 -7.61 7.61 -30.63
N ARG A 311 -7.57 8.91 -30.89
CA ARG A 311 -7.41 9.94 -29.84
C ARG A 311 -8.64 10.05 -28.93
N LYS A 312 -9.85 9.84 -29.46
CA LYS A 312 -11.09 9.77 -28.68
C LYS A 312 -11.12 8.58 -27.70
N ALA A 313 -10.56 7.44 -28.11
CA ALA A 313 -10.37 6.28 -27.24
C ALA A 313 -9.18 6.44 -26.26
N ASN A 314 -8.22 7.30 -26.58
CA ASN A 314 -7.00 7.54 -25.79
C ASN A 314 -6.81 9.03 -25.44
N PRO A 315 -7.73 9.66 -24.67
CA PRO A 315 -7.70 11.12 -24.39
C PRO A 315 -6.50 11.58 -23.54
N ILE A 316 -5.61 10.68 -23.14
CA ILE A 316 -4.36 10.94 -22.41
C ILE A 316 -3.15 11.00 -23.39
N VAL A 317 -3.33 10.63 -24.67
CA VAL A 317 -2.32 10.73 -25.73
C VAL A 317 -2.40 12.12 -26.38
N ASP A 318 -1.76 13.08 -25.73
CA ASP A 318 -1.78 14.50 -26.11
C ASP A 318 -1.12 14.75 -27.49
N SER A 319 0.14 14.33 -27.68
CA SER A 319 0.90 14.57 -28.92
C SER A 319 1.43 13.29 -29.58
N GLU A 320 2.36 12.59 -28.94
CA GLU A 320 3.04 11.38 -29.46
C GLU A 320 2.87 10.15 -28.55
N VAL A 321 2.80 8.97 -29.16
CA VAL A 321 2.91 7.68 -28.46
C VAL A 321 4.36 7.29 -28.19
N LYS A 322 4.62 6.66 -27.04
CA LYS A 322 5.97 6.26 -26.60
C LYS A 322 6.09 4.75 -26.52
N LYS A 323 7.26 4.19 -26.86
CA LYS A 323 7.51 2.74 -26.81
C LYS A 323 7.17 2.17 -25.43
N GLY A 324 6.30 1.17 -25.37
CA GLY A 324 5.83 0.53 -24.14
C GLY A 324 4.61 1.20 -23.51
N MET A 325 4.09 2.29 -24.08
CA MET A 325 2.76 2.79 -23.76
C MET A 325 1.72 1.81 -24.30
N THR A 326 0.73 1.45 -23.48
CA THR A 326 -0.44 0.68 -23.94
C THR A 326 -1.53 1.67 -24.35
N VAL A 327 -2.15 1.43 -25.49
CA VAL A 327 -3.21 2.25 -26.08
C VAL A 327 -4.43 1.39 -26.39
N VAL A 328 -5.62 1.93 -26.15
CA VAL A 328 -6.91 1.31 -26.46
C VAL A 328 -7.13 1.40 -27.97
N ILE A 329 -7.32 0.28 -28.64
CA ILE A 329 -7.79 0.24 -30.02
C ILE A 329 -9.33 0.27 -29.96
N PRO A 330 -9.99 1.33 -30.47
CA PRO A 330 -11.46 1.42 -30.46
C PRO A 330 -12.13 0.23 -31.15
N GLU A 331 -13.36 -0.04 -30.71
CA GLU A 331 -14.13 -1.25 -30.99
C GLU A 331 -14.24 -1.57 -32.49
N LYS A 332 -13.67 -2.71 -32.89
CA LYS A 332 -13.93 -3.34 -34.19
C LYS A 332 -14.92 -4.49 -33.99
N GLU A 333 -15.95 -4.55 -34.81
CA GLU A 333 -16.92 -5.66 -34.76
C GLU A 333 -16.30 -6.91 -35.39
N GLU A 334 -16.23 -8.00 -34.63
CA GLU A 334 -16.02 -9.34 -35.18
C GLU A 334 -17.30 -10.16 -35.04
N GLU A 335 -17.70 -10.82 -36.13
CA GLU A 335 -18.85 -11.72 -36.15
C GLU A 335 -18.42 -13.11 -35.68
N LYS A 336 -18.67 -13.40 -34.39
CA LYS A 336 -18.46 -14.72 -33.81
C LYS A 336 -19.78 -15.48 -33.78
N LYS A 337 -19.81 -16.66 -34.40
CA LYS A 337 -20.96 -17.56 -34.32
C LYS A 337 -20.84 -18.39 -33.04
N LEU A 338 -21.51 -17.91 -32.00
CA LEU A 338 -21.47 -18.48 -30.65
C LEU A 338 -22.59 -19.51 -30.47
N ILE A 339 -22.21 -20.69 -29.98
CA ILE A 339 -23.15 -21.74 -29.60
C ILE A 339 -23.42 -21.59 -28.10
N TYR A 340 -24.66 -21.20 -27.77
CA TYR A 340 -25.11 -21.01 -26.39
C TYR A 340 -25.63 -22.33 -25.79
N GLY A 341 -24.91 -22.83 -24.78
CA GLY A 341 -25.28 -23.98 -23.96
C GLY A 341 -25.56 -23.58 -22.50
N THR A 342 -26.01 -24.54 -21.69
CA THR A 342 -26.16 -24.35 -20.24
C THR A 342 -25.49 -25.46 -19.46
N HIS A 343 -25.00 -25.12 -18.28
CA HIS A 343 -24.31 -26.02 -17.36
C HIS A 343 -24.87 -25.81 -15.96
N THR A 344 -25.39 -26.85 -15.32
CA THR A 344 -25.87 -26.77 -13.93
C THR A 344 -24.75 -27.18 -12.99
N VAL A 345 -24.30 -26.24 -12.16
CA VAL A 345 -23.22 -26.40 -11.19
C VAL A 345 -23.53 -27.57 -10.25
N GLN A 346 -22.69 -28.59 -10.31
CA GLN A 346 -22.67 -29.70 -9.37
C GLN A 346 -21.96 -29.31 -8.07
N LYS A 347 -22.16 -30.12 -7.03
CA LYS A 347 -21.61 -29.89 -5.69
C LYS A 347 -20.07 -29.86 -5.72
N GLY A 348 -19.49 -28.68 -5.51
CA GLY A 348 -18.04 -28.48 -5.45
C GLY A 348 -17.36 -28.14 -6.79
N GLU A 349 -18.11 -27.90 -7.86
CA GLU A 349 -17.52 -27.32 -9.08
C GLU A 349 -17.06 -25.87 -8.87
N THR A 350 -16.12 -25.42 -9.72
CA THR A 350 -15.56 -24.06 -9.68
C THR A 350 -15.56 -23.45 -11.08
N LEU A 351 -15.59 -22.12 -11.18
CA LEU A 351 -15.52 -21.42 -12.47
C LEU A 351 -14.29 -21.80 -13.30
N TYR A 352 -13.16 -22.13 -12.66
CA TYR A 352 -11.96 -22.64 -13.34
C TYR A 352 -12.21 -24.03 -13.95
N GLY A 353 -12.80 -24.97 -13.19
CA GLY A 353 -13.16 -26.29 -13.71
C GLY A 353 -14.14 -26.21 -14.89
N ILE A 354 -15.15 -25.35 -14.78
CA ILE A 354 -16.17 -25.13 -15.82
C ILE A 354 -15.56 -24.46 -17.07
N SER A 355 -14.65 -23.48 -16.89
CA SER A 355 -13.84 -22.89 -17.99
C SER A 355 -13.05 -23.96 -18.75
N LYS A 356 -12.35 -24.86 -18.04
CA LYS A 356 -11.54 -25.91 -18.68
C LYS A 356 -12.38 -27.07 -19.24
N LEU A 357 -13.58 -27.31 -18.71
CA LEU A 357 -14.54 -28.26 -19.28
C LEU A 357 -15.06 -27.82 -20.66
N TYR A 358 -15.28 -26.51 -20.87
CA TYR A 358 -15.89 -25.98 -22.09
C TYR A 358 -14.95 -25.23 -23.04
N GLY A 359 -13.70 -24.99 -22.65
CA GLY A 359 -12.72 -24.31 -23.51
C GLY A 359 -13.01 -22.82 -23.71
N VAL A 360 -13.51 -22.16 -22.65
CA VAL A 360 -13.92 -20.75 -22.62
C VAL A 360 -13.19 -20.01 -21.50
N GLU A 361 -13.04 -18.69 -21.59
CA GLU A 361 -12.41 -17.91 -20.52
C GLU A 361 -13.36 -17.70 -19.33
N ILE A 362 -12.78 -17.49 -18.14
CA ILE A 362 -13.55 -17.35 -16.90
C ILE A 362 -14.36 -16.04 -16.90
N GLU A 363 -13.77 -14.99 -17.48
CA GLU A 363 -14.38 -13.68 -17.69
C GLU A 363 -15.64 -13.75 -18.57
N ASP A 364 -15.66 -14.62 -19.60
CA ASP A 364 -16.83 -14.82 -20.46
C ASP A 364 -17.96 -15.54 -19.71
N ILE A 365 -17.62 -16.55 -18.89
CA ILE A 365 -18.61 -17.19 -17.99
C ILE A 365 -19.17 -16.18 -16.98
N ILE A 366 -18.33 -15.31 -16.41
CA ILE A 366 -18.76 -14.27 -15.47
C ILE A 366 -19.64 -13.23 -16.16
N LEU A 367 -19.30 -12.80 -17.38
CA LEU A 367 -20.07 -11.81 -18.13
C LEU A 367 -21.49 -12.31 -18.44
N LEU A 368 -21.62 -13.60 -18.77
CA LEU A 368 -22.91 -14.27 -18.99
C LEU A 368 -23.65 -14.62 -17.68
N ASN A 369 -22.93 -14.71 -16.55
CA ASN A 369 -23.48 -15.10 -15.25
C ASN A 369 -22.95 -14.24 -14.09
N PRO A 370 -23.27 -12.93 -14.00
CA PRO A 370 -22.58 -12.02 -13.09
C PRO A 370 -22.66 -12.37 -11.59
N THR A 371 -23.68 -13.12 -11.17
CA THR A 371 -23.82 -13.61 -9.78
C THR A 371 -22.80 -14.70 -9.41
N ALA A 372 -22.32 -15.47 -10.39
CA ALA A 372 -21.38 -16.56 -10.18
C ALA A 372 -19.97 -16.07 -9.76
N TYR A 373 -19.64 -14.81 -10.05
CA TYR A 373 -18.43 -14.15 -9.54
C TYR A 373 -18.46 -13.94 -8.02
N THR A 374 -19.64 -13.64 -7.46
CA THR A 374 -19.81 -13.39 -6.02
C THR A 374 -20.09 -14.66 -5.22
N GLU A 375 -20.85 -15.60 -5.78
CA GLU A 375 -21.21 -16.85 -5.10
C GLU A 375 -21.66 -17.89 -6.14
N LEU A 376 -20.92 -19.00 -6.26
CA LEU A 376 -21.24 -20.11 -7.17
C LEU A 376 -21.98 -21.21 -6.40
N LYS A 377 -23.25 -21.47 -6.72
CA LYS A 377 -24.12 -22.34 -5.90
C LYS A 377 -24.42 -23.68 -6.55
N GLU A 378 -24.42 -24.73 -5.74
CA GLU A 378 -24.93 -26.05 -6.13
C GLU A 378 -26.36 -25.95 -6.67
N GLY A 379 -26.60 -26.50 -7.87
CA GLY A 379 -27.87 -26.39 -8.59
C GLY A 379 -28.06 -25.09 -9.40
N GLN A 380 -27.10 -24.15 -9.39
CA GLN A 380 -27.15 -22.95 -10.22
C GLN A 380 -26.88 -23.31 -11.69
N THR A 381 -27.81 -22.99 -12.59
CA THR A 381 -27.57 -23.11 -14.03
C THR A 381 -26.85 -21.87 -14.56
N LEU A 382 -25.66 -22.07 -15.13
CA LEU A 382 -24.88 -21.09 -15.88
C LEU A 382 -25.18 -21.18 -17.38
N LEU A 383 -25.17 -20.03 -18.05
CA LEU A 383 -25.13 -19.89 -19.51
C LEU A 383 -23.66 -19.90 -19.98
N ILE A 384 -23.34 -20.72 -20.98
CA ILE A 384 -21.98 -20.89 -21.53
C ILE A 384 -22.01 -20.63 -23.04
N ALA A 385 -21.17 -19.73 -23.54
CA ALA A 385 -21.03 -19.46 -24.98
C ALA A 385 -19.73 -20.08 -25.52
N GLN A 386 -19.82 -20.93 -26.55
CA GLN A 386 -18.66 -21.57 -27.18
C GLN A 386 -18.50 -21.07 -28.62
N ASP A 387 -17.26 -20.83 -29.07
CA ASP A 387 -16.97 -20.57 -30.48
C ASP A 387 -17.11 -21.88 -31.27
N GLU A 388 -17.88 -21.86 -32.37
CA GLU A 388 -18.11 -23.01 -33.27
C GLU A 388 -16.79 -23.62 -33.83
N LYS A 389 -15.67 -22.91 -33.75
CA LYS A 389 -14.33 -23.39 -34.15
C LYS A 389 -13.50 -23.98 -33.01
N SER A 390 -13.94 -23.89 -31.76
CA SER A 390 -13.19 -24.37 -30.58
C SER A 390 -13.29 -25.89 -30.44
N THR A 391 -12.33 -26.60 -31.04
CA THR A 391 -12.26 -28.07 -30.95
C THR A 391 -11.61 -28.51 -29.64
N ALA A 392 -12.46 -28.79 -28.65
CA ALA A 392 -12.06 -29.23 -27.30
C ALA A 392 -11.19 -30.50 -27.34
N THR A 393 -9.87 -30.30 -27.29
CA THR A 393 -8.88 -31.37 -27.23
C THR A 393 -8.63 -31.74 -25.77
N LYS A 394 -8.78 -33.02 -25.44
CA LYS A 394 -8.65 -33.54 -24.07
C LYS A 394 -7.23 -33.33 -23.54
N VAL A 395 -7.07 -32.47 -22.54
CA VAL A 395 -5.77 -32.16 -21.92
C VAL A 395 -5.27 -33.36 -21.11
N GLU A 396 -4.03 -33.77 -21.34
CA GLU A 396 -3.36 -34.80 -20.53
C GLU A 396 -2.92 -34.23 -19.18
N LEU A 397 -3.42 -34.84 -18.10
CA LEU A 397 -3.03 -34.50 -16.73
C LEU A 397 -1.69 -35.18 -16.40
N ASN A 398 -0.59 -34.56 -16.84
CA ASN A 398 0.77 -35.03 -16.54
C ASN A 398 0.95 -35.29 -15.03
N GLY A 399 1.11 -36.57 -14.66
CA GLY A 399 1.35 -37.00 -13.28
C GLY A 399 0.11 -37.38 -12.46
N PHE A 400 -1.12 -37.30 -13.01
CA PHE A 400 -2.35 -37.56 -12.25
C PHE A 400 -3.39 -38.41 -13.01
N GLU A 401 -3.93 -39.41 -12.32
CA GLU A 401 -5.14 -40.16 -12.70
C GLU A 401 -6.38 -39.50 -12.07
N LEU A 402 -7.55 -39.64 -12.71
CA LEU A 402 -8.84 -39.18 -12.17
C LEU A 402 -9.65 -40.36 -11.65
N HIS A 403 -10.07 -40.32 -10.39
CA HIS A 403 -10.88 -41.36 -9.77
C HIS A 403 -12.22 -40.82 -9.25
N THR A 404 -13.32 -41.33 -9.79
CA THR A 404 -14.68 -41.00 -9.32
C THR A 404 -15.09 -41.91 -8.15
N VAL A 405 -15.49 -41.30 -7.03
CA VAL A 405 -15.90 -41.97 -5.79
C VAL A 405 -17.20 -42.75 -5.98
N SER A 406 -17.17 -44.06 -5.72
CA SER A 406 -18.34 -44.95 -5.74
C SER A 406 -19.16 -44.87 -4.44
N GLN A 407 -20.36 -45.45 -4.43
CA GLN A 407 -21.34 -45.27 -3.35
C GLN A 407 -20.88 -45.75 -1.95
N ASP A 408 -19.97 -46.72 -1.90
CA ASP A 408 -19.43 -47.31 -0.67
C ASP A 408 -17.89 -47.13 -0.53
N GLU A 409 -17.27 -46.30 -1.37
CA GLU A 409 -15.83 -46.03 -1.28
C GLU A 409 -15.51 -45.00 -0.17
N THR A 410 -14.44 -45.27 0.59
CA THR A 410 -13.90 -44.37 1.63
C THR A 410 -12.51 -43.91 1.22
N ILE A 411 -12.00 -42.77 1.75
CA ILE A 411 -10.61 -42.34 1.45
C ILE A 411 -9.58 -43.42 1.84
N TYR A 412 -9.83 -44.17 2.92
CA TYR A 412 -9.00 -45.31 3.30
C TYR A 412 -9.05 -46.44 2.26
N GLY A 413 -10.23 -46.79 1.74
CA GLY A 413 -10.39 -47.79 0.67
C GLY A 413 -9.77 -47.36 -0.66
N ILE A 414 -9.94 -46.09 -1.04
CA ILE A 414 -9.31 -45.47 -2.22
C ILE A 414 -7.78 -45.44 -2.04
N GLY A 415 -7.31 -45.18 -0.82
CA GLY A 415 -5.90 -45.26 -0.44
C GLY A 415 -5.32 -46.65 -0.73
N GLN A 416 -5.92 -47.70 -0.17
CA GLN A 416 -5.49 -49.08 -0.42
C GLN A 416 -5.57 -49.48 -1.91
N LYS A 417 -6.62 -49.03 -2.62
CA LYS A 417 -6.82 -49.26 -4.07
C LYS A 417 -5.69 -48.68 -4.94
N TYR A 418 -5.09 -47.56 -4.53
CA TYR A 418 -4.07 -46.85 -5.30
C TYR A 418 -2.64 -46.91 -4.71
N GLY A 419 -2.45 -47.61 -3.58
CA GLY A 419 -1.16 -47.65 -2.87
C GLY A 419 -0.80 -46.30 -2.26
N LEU A 420 -1.78 -45.67 -1.61
CA LEU A 420 -1.74 -44.31 -1.07
C LEU A 420 -2.12 -44.28 0.41
N GLU A 421 -1.41 -43.47 1.18
CA GLU A 421 -1.87 -43.09 2.53
C GLU A 421 -3.02 -42.06 2.44
N PRO A 422 -3.99 -42.10 3.38
CA PRO A 422 -5.11 -41.15 3.43
C PRO A 422 -4.67 -39.68 3.38
N ASP A 423 -3.61 -39.32 4.09
CA ASP A 423 -3.12 -37.94 4.14
C ASP A 423 -2.53 -37.45 2.81
N LEU A 424 -2.03 -38.36 1.95
CA LEU A 424 -1.60 -38.00 0.60
C LEU A 424 -2.79 -37.87 -0.37
N LEU A 425 -3.88 -38.62 -0.14
CA LEU A 425 -5.15 -38.38 -0.81
C LEU A 425 -5.75 -37.03 -0.39
N TYR A 426 -5.75 -36.71 0.90
CA TYR A 426 -6.17 -35.40 1.40
C TYR A 426 -5.28 -34.26 0.87
N HIS A 427 -3.96 -34.44 0.75
CA HIS A 427 -3.06 -33.41 0.21
C HIS A 427 -3.46 -32.95 -1.21
N PHE A 428 -3.84 -33.86 -2.10
CA PHE A 428 -4.30 -33.52 -3.46
C PHE A 428 -5.82 -33.29 -3.56
N ASN A 429 -6.59 -33.60 -2.51
CA ASN A 429 -8.05 -33.50 -2.46
C ASN A 429 -8.53 -32.98 -1.09
N PRO A 430 -8.11 -31.77 -0.64
CA PRO A 430 -8.21 -31.35 0.76
C PRO A 430 -9.66 -31.26 1.28
N ASP A 431 -10.59 -30.91 0.40
CA ASP A 431 -12.02 -30.86 0.68
C ASP A 431 -12.68 -32.26 0.81
N THR A 432 -11.94 -33.36 0.69
CA THR A 432 -12.41 -34.70 1.13
C THR A 432 -12.21 -34.97 2.62
N LYS A 433 -11.39 -34.16 3.31
CA LYS A 433 -11.01 -34.38 4.71
C LYS A 433 -12.16 -34.21 5.70
N GLU A 434 -13.06 -33.26 5.42
CA GLU A 434 -14.30 -33.09 6.19
C GLU A 434 -15.39 -34.08 5.75
N LYS A 435 -15.52 -34.33 4.44
CA LYS A 435 -16.51 -35.26 3.89
C LYS A 435 -16.16 -35.76 2.49
N LEU A 436 -15.97 -37.08 2.37
CA LEU A 436 -16.02 -37.74 1.07
C LEU A 436 -17.48 -37.80 0.55
N THR A 437 -17.68 -37.53 -0.74
CA THR A 437 -19.01 -37.50 -1.37
C THR A 437 -19.02 -38.36 -2.62
N VAL A 438 -20.06 -39.18 -2.79
CA VAL A 438 -20.26 -40.07 -3.94
C VAL A 438 -20.37 -39.26 -5.24
N GLY A 439 -19.76 -39.75 -6.32
CA GLY A 439 -19.70 -39.07 -7.62
C GLY A 439 -18.65 -37.97 -7.73
N LYS A 440 -17.99 -37.60 -6.63
CA LYS A 440 -16.86 -36.65 -6.64
C LYS A 440 -15.67 -37.25 -7.40
N ILE A 441 -14.98 -36.42 -8.19
CA ILE A 441 -13.76 -36.81 -8.89
C ILE A 441 -12.55 -36.39 -8.04
N LEU A 442 -11.61 -37.32 -7.83
CA LEU A 442 -10.37 -37.11 -7.09
C LEU A 442 -9.16 -37.10 -8.04
N LEU A 443 -8.20 -36.22 -7.73
CA LEU A 443 -6.85 -36.24 -8.28
C LEU A 443 -6.03 -37.31 -7.56
N ILE A 444 -5.62 -38.35 -8.29
CA ILE A 444 -4.79 -39.43 -7.81
C ILE A 444 -3.37 -39.23 -8.37
N PRO A 445 -2.35 -38.90 -7.55
CA PRO A 445 -0.98 -38.78 -8.02
C PRO A 445 -0.49 -40.11 -8.60
N ASP A 446 0.26 -40.08 -9.69
CA ASP A 446 0.82 -41.28 -10.34
C ASP A 446 1.94 -41.95 -9.52
N SER A 447 2.42 -43.11 -9.95
CA SER A 447 3.48 -43.85 -9.23
C SER A 447 4.78 -43.06 -9.01
N LEU A 448 5.07 -42.06 -9.85
CA LEU A 448 6.24 -41.20 -9.71
C LEU A 448 6.01 -40.16 -8.60
N HIS A 449 4.88 -39.46 -8.63
CA HIS A 449 4.50 -38.46 -7.63
C HIS A 449 4.24 -39.10 -6.25
N ARG A 450 3.62 -40.28 -6.20
CA ARG A 450 3.48 -41.10 -4.96
C ARG A 450 4.84 -41.37 -4.32
N THR A 451 5.83 -41.74 -5.14
CA THR A 451 7.20 -42.01 -4.67
C THR A 451 7.92 -40.74 -4.19
N MET A 452 7.62 -39.56 -4.76
CA MET A 452 8.22 -38.29 -4.33
C MET A 452 7.70 -37.80 -2.98
N VAL A 453 6.38 -37.91 -2.71
CA VAL A 453 5.81 -37.36 -1.47
C VAL A 453 5.98 -38.33 -0.28
N LEU A 454 5.78 -39.64 -0.47
CA LEU A 454 5.84 -40.63 0.63
C LEU A 454 7.27 -40.93 1.12
N LYS A 455 8.32 -40.64 0.32
CA LYS A 455 9.72 -40.93 0.70
C LYS A 455 10.45 -39.78 1.39
N LYS A 456 9.78 -38.66 1.67
CA LYS A 456 10.41 -37.51 2.31
C LYS A 456 10.52 -37.71 3.83
N GLU A 457 11.51 -38.49 4.26
CA GLU A 457 11.93 -38.55 5.66
C GLU A 457 12.13 -37.12 6.20
N LYS A 458 11.53 -36.82 7.36
CA LYS A 458 11.59 -35.48 7.96
C LYS A 458 13.00 -35.22 8.48
N ASP A 459 13.71 -34.27 7.88
CA ASP A 459 15.04 -33.89 8.35
C ASP A 459 14.91 -32.98 9.57
N THR A 460 14.80 -33.61 10.74
CA THR A 460 14.79 -32.95 12.06
C THR A 460 16.20 -32.79 12.65
N THR A 461 17.25 -33.05 11.85
CA THR A 461 18.64 -33.12 12.32
C THR A 461 19.20 -31.71 12.61
N PRO A 462 19.62 -31.39 13.85
CA PRO A 462 20.05 -30.03 14.19
C PRO A 462 21.33 -29.61 13.43
N LYS A 463 21.22 -28.65 12.51
CA LYS A 463 22.33 -28.27 11.61
C LYS A 463 23.38 -27.35 12.26
N LYS A 464 24.65 -27.78 12.27
CA LYS A 464 25.78 -26.96 12.75
C LYS A 464 26.55 -26.23 11.64
N GLU A 465 26.17 -26.45 10.39
CA GLU A 465 26.55 -25.64 9.24
C GLU A 465 25.31 -25.34 8.39
N LEU A 466 25.20 -24.11 7.89
CA LEU A 466 24.06 -23.59 7.15
C LEU A 466 24.52 -22.88 5.87
N ASN A 467 23.89 -23.20 4.74
CA ASN A 467 24.07 -22.51 3.46
C ASN A 467 22.88 -21.59 3.21
N ILE A 468 23.09 -20.27 3.30
CA ILE A 468 22.05 -19.25 3.20
C ILE A 468 22.25 -18.46 1.90
N ALA A 469 21.21 -18.36 1.07
CA ALA A 469 21.21 -17.45 -0.07
C ALA A 469 20.46 -16.15 0.24
N LEU A 470 21.05 -15.01 -0.12
CA LEU A 470 20.41 -13.70 -0.15
C LEU A 470 20.22 -13.26 -1.60
N ALA A 471 18.98 -13.28 -2.09
CA ALA A 471 18.64 -12.95 -3.46
C ALA A 471 17.83 -11.65 -3.51
N LEU A 472 18.52 -10.52 -3.63
CA LEU A 472 17.93 -9.17 -3.62
C LEU A 472 18.47 -8.30 -4.77
N PRO A 473 17.73 -7.26 -5.20
CA PRO A 473 18.07 -6.48 -6.39
C PRO A 473 19.08 -5.38 -6.08
N PHE A 474 20.31 -5.79 -5.77
CA PHE A 474 21.42 -4.89 -5.45
C PHE A 474 21.83 -3.98 -6.61
N GLN A 475 21.61 -4.42 -7.86
CA GLN A 475 21.96 -3.72 -9.09
C GLN A 475 23.47 -3.41 -9.20
N PHE A 476 24.33 -4.37 -8.86
CA PHE A 476 25.79 -4.19 -8.79
C PHE A 476 26.36 -3.59 -10.10
N ALA A 477 25.86 -4.04 -11.25
CA ALA A 477 26.29 -3.58 -12.58
C ALA A 477 25.97 -2.10 -12.91
N LYS A 478 25.23 -1.38 -12.05
CA LYS A 478 24.95 0.07 -12.19
C LYS A 478 25.82 0.95 -11.30
N VAL A 479 26.52 0.39 -10.31
CA VAL A 479 27.22 1.18 -9.29
C VAL A 479 28.61 1.58 -9.81
N THR A 480 28.72 2.78 -10.36
CA THR A 480 30.00 3.46 -10.61
C THR A 480 30.38 4.35 -9.41
N GLU A 481 31.67 4.69 -9.28
CA GLU A 481 32.18 5.59 -8.22
C GLU A 481 31.48 6.96 -8.16
N THR A 482 30.87 7.38 -9.27
CA THR A 482 30.14 8.65 -9.43
C THR A 482 28.62 8.49 -9.36
N SER A 483 28.09 7.29 -9.17
CA SER A 483 26.65 7.03 -9.18
C SER A 483 25.99 7.29 -7.81
N VAL A 484 24.91 8.07 -7.81
CA VAL A 484 24.00 8.14 -6.65
C VAL A 484 23.22 6.82 -6.61
N LEU A 485 23.45 6.03 -5.56
CA LEU A 485 22.79 4.74 -5.36
C LEU A 485 21.26 4.90 -5.37
N GLU A 486 20.53 4.08 -6.15
CA GLU A 486 19.06 4.13 -6.17
C GLU A 486 18.51 4.01 -4.72
N LYS A 487 17.54 4.87 -4.33
CA LYS A 487 16.96 4.86 -2.98
C LYS A 487 16.45 3.47 -2.53
N ASN A 488 16.02 2.64 -3.48
CA ASN A 488 15.63 1.25 -3.23
C ASN A 488 16.82 0.31 -2.96
N ALA A 489 18.00 0.54 -3.54
CA ALA A 489 19.18 -0.30 -3.30
C ALA A 489 19.72 -0.13 -1.87
N LYS A 490 19.63 1.08 -1.30
CA LYS A 490 20.09 1.39 0.08
C LYS A 490 19.50 0.41 1.10
N LYS A 491 18.19 0.20 1.10
CA LYS A 491 17.52 -0.72 2.04
C LYS A 491 17.96 -2.19 1.90
N PHE A 492 18.33 -2.64 0.71
CA PHE A 492 18.84 -4.00 0.50
C PHE A 492 20.27 -4.15 1.00
N ILE A 493 21.10 -3.10 0.88
CA ILE A 493 22.44 -3.05 1.49
C ILE A 493 22.34 -3.04 3.02
N GLU A 494 21.44 -2.24 3.60
CA GLU A 494 21.22 -2.24 5.07
C GLU A 494 20.72 -3.60 5.57
N PHE A 495 19.80 -4.25 4.85
CA PHE A 495 19.35 -5.60 5.14
C PHE A 495 20.51 -6.60 5.16
N TYR A 496 21.37 -6.58 4.13
CA TYR A 496 22.58 -7.40 4.06
C TYR A 496 23.57 -7.11 5.21
N GLN A 497 23.79 -5.84 5.57
CA GLN A 497 24.58 -5.45 6.74
C GLN A 497 24.00 -6.04 8.05
N GLY A 498 22.68 -6.06 8.17
CA GLY A 498 21.97 -6.77 9.24
C GLY A 498 22.28 -8.26 9.29
N MET A 499 22.20 -8.95 8.15
CA MET A 499 22.54 -10.37 8.04
C MET A 499 23.98 -10.66 8.43
N LEU A 500 24.95 -9.83 8.02
CA LEU A 500 26.36 -9.99 8.41
C LEU A 500 26.56 -9.88 9.93
N ILE A 501 25.79 -9.02 10.61
CA ILE A 501 25.80 -8.92 12.07
C ILE A 501 25.20 -10.18 12.72
N ALA A 502 24.19 -10.81 12.11
CA ALA A 502 23.62 -12.08 12.54
C ALA A 502 24.57 -13.26 12.30
N VAL A 503 25.24 -13.35 11.15
CA VAL A 503 26.23 -14.41 10.84
C VAL A 503 27.37 -14.44 11.88
N ASP A 504 27.91 -13.29 12.29
CA ASP A 504 28.89 -13.23 13.40
C ASP A 504 28.27 -13.63 14.76
N SER A 505 26.96 -13.49 14.94
CA SER A 505 26.24 -13.94 16.13
C SER A 505 26.04 -15.46 16.13
N MET A 506 25.64 -16.06 15.00
CA MET A 506 25.55 -17.52 14.82
C MET A 506 26.92 -18.20 15.00
N LYS A 507 27.98 -17.61 14.44
CA LYS A 507 29.36 -18.08 14.62
C LYS A 507 29.78 -18.12 16.10
N LYS A 508 29.35 -17.14 16.90
CA LYS A 508 29.59 -17.11 18.36
C LYS A 508 28.76 -18.13 19.15
N LYS A 509 27.66 -18.63 18.58
CA LYS A 509 26.90 -19.78 19.07
C LYS A 509 27.44 -21.14 18.57
N GLY A 510 28.59 -21.16 17.87
CA GLY A 510 29.20 -22.38 17.36
C GLY A 510 28.55 -22.95 16.09
N ILE A 511 27.80 -22.13 15.35
CA ILE A 511 27.12 -22.53 14.11
C ILE A 511 27.87 -21.90 12.93
N SER A 512 28.35 -22.73 12.01
CA SER A 512 28.94 -22.28 10.74
C SER A 512 27.84 -21.75 9.82
N THR A 513 28.13 -20.72 9.03
CA THR A 513 27.14 -20.09 8.16
C THR A 513 27.80 -19.51 6.92
N ASN A 514 27.51 -20.13 5.78
CA ASN A 514 27.99 -19.73 4.47
C ASN A 514 26.91 -18.86 3.81
N LEU A 515 27.15 -17.55 3.71
CA LEU A 515 26.22 -16.58 3.15
C LEU A 515 26.57 -16.27 1.69
N PHE A 516 25.73 -16.72 0.77
CA PHE A 516 25.85 -16.50 -0.67
C PHE A 516 24.95 -15.32 -1.08
N VAL A 517 25.52 -14.31 -1.75
CA VAL A 517 24.82 -13.07 -2.09
C VAL A 517 24.64 -12.95 -3.59
N TYR A 518 23.40 -12.76 -4.04
CA TYR A 518 23.02 -12.75 -5.45
C TYR A 518 22.19 -11.50 -5.79
N ASP A 519 22.50 -10.88 -6.93
CA ASP A 519 21.67 -9.81 -7.50
C ASP A 519 20.46 -10.44 -8.20
N SER A 520 19.27 -10.32 -7.61
CA SER A 520 18.06 -10.96 -8.13
C SER A 520 17.52 -10.32 -9.41
N GLY A 521 18.00 -9.13 -9.79
CA GLY A 521 17.32 -8.27 -10.75
C GLY A 521 15.87 -7.93 -10.34
N LYS A 522 15.07 -7.39 -11.26
CA LYS A 522 13.70 -6.90 -10.93
C LYS A 522 12.57 -7.70 -11.62
N SER A 523 12.91 -8.67 -12.46
CA SER A 523 11.96 -9.44 -13.27
C SER A 523 12.04 -10.95 -13.03
N GLU A 524 10.98 -11.66 -13.41
CA GLU A 524 10.92 -13.13 -13.47
C GLU A 524 12.06 -13.71 -14.32
N ALA A 525 12.41 -13.04 -15.43
CA ALA A 525 13.49 -13.44 -16.31
C ALA A 525 14.89 -13.29 -15.65
N ASP A 526 15.05 -12.37 -14.69
CA ASP A 526 16.29 -12.25 -13.92
C ASP A 526 16.40 -13.36 -12.87
N ALA A 527 15.29 -13.67 -12.19
CA ALA A 527 15.19 -14.81 -11.28
C ALA A 527 15.53 -16.13 -12.00
N LYS A 528 14.95 -16.36 -13.19
CA LYS A 528 15.20 -17.57 -13.99
C LYS A 528 16.65 -17.71 -14.49
N LYS A 529 17.41 -16.60 -14.66
CA LYS A 529 18.87 -16.66 -14.91
C LYS A 529 19.65 -17.10 -13.66
N LEU A 530 19.26 -16.59 -12.49
CA LEU A 530 19.91 -16.91 -11.22
C LEU A 530 19.76 -18.40 -10.86
N PHE A 531 18.61 -19.01 -11.20
CA PHE A 531 18.35 -20.45 -10.96
C PHE A 531 19.21 -21.40 -11.79
N SER A 532 19.96 -20.90 -12.79
CA SER A 532 20.99 -21.68 -13.49
C SER A 532 22.25 -21.93 -12.65
N ASN A 533 22.37 -21.33 -11.46
CA ASN A 533 23.46 -21.61 -10.53
C ASN A 533 23.17 -22.88 -9.70
N GLU A 534 23.96 -23.94 -9.92
CA GLU A 534 23.85 -25.21 -9.21
C GLU A 534 24.06 -25.12 -7.69
N ASP A 535 24.80 -24.13 -7.19
CA ASP A 535 24.98 -23.94 -5.74
C ASP A 535 23.70 -23.45 -5.06
N LEU A 536 22.86 -22.69 -5.77
CA LEU A 536 21.59 -22.20 -5.23
C LEU A 536 20.62 -23.35 -4.87
N LYS A 537 20.77 -24.52 -5.52
CA LYS A 537 20.00 -25.75 -5.23
C LYS A 537 20.44 -26.45 -3.93
N LYS A 538 21.59 -26.06 -3.37
CA LYS A 538 22.22 -26.64 -2.15
C LYS A 538 21.97 -25.79 -0.90
N MET A 539 21.22 -24.70 -1.03
CA MET A 539 20.87 -23.81 0.07
C MET A 539 19.86 -24.47 0.99
N ASP A 540 19.98 -24.20 2.29
CA ASP A 540 18.99 -24.61 3.28
C ASP A 540 17.76 -23.69 3.21
N PHE A 541 18.02 -22.38 3.07
CA PHE A 541 16.99 -21.38 2.79
C PHE A 541 17.48 -20.23 1.91
N ILE A 542 16.53 -19.60 1.22
CA ILE A 542 16.71 -18.39 0.42
C ILE A 542 15.94 -17.25 1.12
N ILE A 543 16.60 -16.13 1.38
CA ILE A 543 15.94 -14.86 1.70
C ILE A 543 15.83 -14.03 0.42
N GLY A 544 14.59 -13.81 -0.04
CA GLY A 544 14.23 -13.16 -1.29
C GLY A 544 12.97 -13.80 -1.90
N PRO A 545 12.42 -13.24 -2.99
CA PRO A 545 12.86 -12.02 -3.68
C PRO A 545 12.31 -10.74 -3.02
N ALA A 546 12.60 -9.59 -3.61
CA ALA A 546 12.09 -8.28 -3.17
C ALA A 546 10.81 -7.80 -3.89
N TYR A 547 10.47 -8.40 -5.04
CA TYR A 547 9.39 -7.93 -5.92
C TYR A 547 8.41 -9.06 -6.24
N THR A 548 7.11 -8.73 -6.25
CA THR A 548 6.00 -9.67 -6.57
C THR A 548 6.17 -10.34 -7.93
N THR A 549 6.67 -9.61 -8.93
CA THR A 549 7.02 -10.09 -10.28
C THR A 549 8.06 -11.22 -10.34
N GLN A 550 8.62 -11.62 -9.20
CA GLN A 550 9.62 -12.68 -9.09
C GLN A 550 9.15 -13.85 -8.21
N ILE A 551 8.11 -13.68 -7.39
CA ILE A 551 7.76 -14.63 -6.33
C ILE A 551 7.39 -15.99 -6.92
N LYS A 552 6.51 -16.05 -7.93
CA LYS A 552 6.17 -17.29 -8.65
C LYS A 552 7.39 -18.11 -9.07
N ALA A 553 8.36 -17.48 -9.72
CA ALA A 553 9.57 -18.14 -10.19
C ALA A 553 10.42 -18.66 -9.00
N PHE A 554 10.55 -17.87 -7.93
CA PHE A 554 11.25 -18.31 -6.71
C PHE A 554 10.49 -19.40 -5.96
N SER A 555 9.16 -19.41 -5.99
CA SER A 555 8.30 -20.45 -5.42
C SER A 555 8.48 -21.78 -6.17
N GLU A 556 8.35 -21.77 -7.49
CA GLU A 556 8.59 -22.93 -8.37
C GLU A 556 10.00 -23.53 -8.15
N PHE A 557 11.02 -22.68 -7.96
CA PHE A 557 12.38 -23.11 -7.64
C PHE A 557 12.51 -23.66 -6.20
N SER A 558 11.92 -22.98 -5.22
CA SER A 558 11.91 -23.35 -3.81
C SER A 558 11.31 -24.74 -3.60
N GLU A 559 10.12 -24.96 -4.15
CA GLU A 559 9.38 -26.22 -4.06
C GLU A 559 10.15 -27.36 -4.71
N LYS A 560 10.59 -27.18 -5.96
CA LYS A 560 11.34 -28.17 -6.74
C LYS A 560 12.65 -28.63 -6.08
N ASN A 561 13.29 -27.76 -5.28
CA ASN A 561 14.55 -28.07 -4.59
C ASN A 561 14.35 -28.25 -3.06
N ASN A 562 13.10 -28.25 -2.56
CA ASN A 562 12.75 -28.36 -1.14
C ASN A 562 13.39 -27.27 -0.23
N ILE A 563 13.67 -26.08 -0.78
CA ILE A 563 14.39 -24.99 -0.09
C ILE A 563 13.37 -24.05 0.55
N LYS A 564 13.53 -23.71 1.83
CA LYS A 564 12.62 -22.77 2.50
C LYS A 564 12.83 -21.36 1.91
N LEU A 565 11.74 -20.68 1.56
CA LEU A 565 11.76 -19.39 0.87
C LEU A 565 11.17 -18.29 1.76
N VAL A 566 12.02 -17.38 2.20
CA VAL A 566 11.65 -16.27 3.08
C VAL A 566 11.46 -15.01 2.23
N ILE A 567 10.25 -14.42 2.23
CA ILE A 567 9.89 -13.28 1.35
C ILE A 567 9.88 -11.97 2.17
N PRO A 568 11.02 -11.29 2.38
CA PRO A 568 11.15 -10.21 3.38
C PRO A 568 10.34 -8.94 3.10
N PHE A 569 10.04 -8.61 1.83
CA PHE A 569 9.55 -7.27 1.44
C PHE A 569 8.14 -7.21 0.86
N SER A 570 7.52 -8.35 0.52
CA SER A 570 6.15 -8.39 0.01
C SER A 570 5.18 -8.78 1.10
N SER A 571 3.98 -8.18 1.08
CA SER A 571 2.78 -8.67 1.77
C SER A 571 1.81 -9.40 0.83
N LYS A 572 2.15 -9.50 -0.46
CA LYS A 572 1.40 -10.21 -1.50
C LYS A 572 2.22 -11.36 -2.07
N SER A 573 1.67 -12.58 -1.96
CA SER A 573 2.13 -13.79 -2.62
C SER A 573 0.95 -14.76 -2.63
N ASP A 574 0.35 -14.99 -3.80
CA ASP A 574 -0.74 -15.95 -3.96
C ASP A 574 -0.18 -17.39 -3.82
N GLU A 575 1.10 -17.58 -4.15
CA GLU A 575 1.84 -18.83 -4.04
C GLU A 575 2.01 -19.30 -2.58
N THR A 576 1.91 -18.38 -1.61
CA THR A 576 1.88 -18.74 -0.18
C THR A 576 0.69 -19.64 0.15
N MET A 577 -0.41 -19.58 -0.63
CA MET A 577 -1.55 -20.48 -0.47
C MET A 577 -1.27 -21.94 -0.86
N THR A 578 -0.22 -22.22 -1.65
CA THR A 578 -0.01 -23.55 -2.26
C THR A 578 1.37 -24.15 -2.05
N ASN A 579 2.43 -23.37 -1.81
CA ASN A 579 3.78 -23.89 -1.58
C ASN A 579 4.10 -23.91 -0.07
N PRO A 580 4.29 -25.09 0.55
CA PRO A 580 4.50 -25.22 2.00
C PRO A 580 5.87 -24.73 2.49
N ASN A 581 6.79 -24.40 1.58
CA ASN A 581 8.14 -23.93 1.92
C ASN A 581 8.23 -22.40 2.05
N ILE A 582 7.16 -21.66 1.76
CA ILE A 582 7.16 -20.19 1.83
C ILE A 582 6.94 -19.68 3.25
N PHE A 583 7.71 -18.67 3.63
CA PHE A 583 7.57 -17.89 4.87
C PHE A 583 7.49 -16.40 4.55
N GLN A 584 6.31 -15.78 4.71
CA GLN A 584 6.11 -14.36 4.51
C GLN A 584 6.07 -13.62 5.87
N PRO A 585 7.16 -12.94 6.31
CA PRO A 585 7.18 -12.19 7.57
C PRO A 585 6.22 -10.99 7.59
N ASN A 586 5.72 -10.54 6.44
CA ASN A 586 4.65 -9.55 6.35
C ASN A 586 3.30 -10.26 6.26
N THR A 587 2.41 -9.98 7.20
CA THR A 587 1.01 -10.44 7.18
C THR A 587 0.27 -9.92 5.93
N PRO A 588 -0.55 -10.73 5.24
CA PRO A 588 -1.45 -10.24 4.19
C PRO A 588 -2.41 -9.18 4.72
N GLN A 589 -2.74 -8.15 3.91
CA GLN A 589 -3.45 -6.95 4.38
C GLN A 589 -4.78 -7.24 5.08
N GLU A 590 -5.59 -8.17 4.55
CA GLU A 590 -6.90 -8.52 5.12
C GLU A 590 -6.76 -9.18 6.49
N HIS A 591 -5.80 -10.10 6.63
CA HIS A 591 -5.50 -10.72 7.92
C HIS A 591 -4.84 -9.72 8.89
N HIS A 592 -4.02 -8.79 8.41
CA HIS A 592 -3.47 -7.71 9.22
C HIS A 592 -4.57 -6.79 9.76
N ASN A 593 -5.58 -6.46 8.94
CA ASN A 593 -6.76 -5.70 9.38
C ASN A 593 -7.54 -6.48 10.45
N TYR A 594 -7.74 -7.80 10.26
CA TYR A 594 -8.39 -8.68 11.24
C TYR A 594 -7.66 -8.74 12.57
N LEU A 595 -6.34 -8.98 12.58
CA LEU A 595 -5.53 -9.00 13.80
C LEU A 595 -5.53 -7.63 14.49
N THR A 596 -5.42 -6.55 13.72
CA THR A 596 -5.49 -5.18 14.25
C THR A 596 -6.82 -4.93 14.94
N ALA A 597 -7.94 -5.26 14.30
CA ALA A 597 -9.27 -5.15 14.91
C ALA A 597 -9.42 -6.08 16.14
N LYS A 598 -8.88 -7.30 16.10
CA LYS A 598 -8.81 -8.24 17.23
C LYS A 598 -8.06 -7.65 18.43
N ALA A 599 -6.91 -6.99 18.22
CA ALA A 599 -6.13 -6.36 19.29
C ALA A 599 -6.82 -5.11 19.88
N ILE A 600 -7.42 -4.27 19.02
CA ILE A 600 -8.23 -3.11 19.45
C ILE A 600 -9.40 -3.58 20.33
N ILE A 601 -10.20 -4.53 19.86
CA ILE A 601 -11.34 -5.08 20.61
C ILE A 601 -10.89 -5.77 21.90
N ASN A 602 -9.74 -6.45 21.89
CA ASN A 602 -9.24 -7.15 23.08
C ASN A 602 -8.57 -6.24 24.12
N THR A 603 -8.05 -5.08 23.72
CA THR A 603 -7.46 -4.12 24.67
C THR A 603 -8.57 -3.30 25.33
N PHE A 604 -9.41 -2.64 24.52
CA PHE A 604 -10.40 -1.68 25.01
C PHE A 604 -11.73 -2.32 25.45
N LYS A 605 -11.68 -3.52 26.05
CA LYS A 605 -12.83 -4.41 26.31
C LYS A 605 -13.97 -3.77 27.10
N LEU A 606 -13.66 -2.80 27.97
CA LEU A 606 -14.62 -2.12 28.84
C LEU A 606 -14.89 -0.66 28.42
N ASP A 607 -14.09 -0.13 27.50
CA ASP A 607 -14.11 1.29 27.15
C ASP A 607 -15.17 1.61 26.10
N ASN A 608 -15.62 2.87 26.08
CA ASN A 608 -16.46 3.42 25.03
C ASN A 608 -15.64 3.59 23.74
N ILE A 609 -15.96 2.84 22.69
CA ILE A 609 -15.27 2.95 21.39
C ILE A 609 -15.88 4.08 20.56
N VAL A 610 -15.02 4.99 20.11
CA VAL A 610 -15.37 6.09 19.20
C VAL A 610 -14.54 5.98 17.93
N LEU A 611 -15.18 5.59 16.83
CA LEU A 611 -14.57 5.53 15.50
C LEU A 611 -14.65 6.92 14.87
N VAL A 612 -13.50 7.55 14.62
CA VAL A 612 -13.44 8.90 14.07
C VAL A 612 -12.97 8.88 12.62
N ASN A 613 -13.89 9.23 11.73
CA ASN A 613 -13.64 9.62 10.36
C ASN A 613 -13.50 11.14 10.28
N PHE A 614 -13.04 11.68 9.15
CA PHE A 614 -12.87 13.10 8.89
C PHE A 614 -13.87 13.59 7.84
N LYS A 615 -14.30 14.86 7.94
CA LYS A 615 -15.19 15.49 6.94
C LYS A 615 -14.55 15.56 5.54
N ASP A 616 -13.22 15.63 5.48
CA ASP A 616 -12.46 15.49 4.24
C ASP A 616 -12.21 13.99 3.97
N PRO A 617 -12.81 13.39 2.92
CA PRO A 617 -12.67 11.96 2.66
C PRO A 617 -11.23 11.57 2.24
N THR A 618 -10.39 12.52 1.80
CA THR A 618 -8.99 12.23 1.46
C THR A 618 -8.13 11.88 2.68
N TYR A 619 -8.65 12.13 3.89
CA TYR A 619 -8.02 11.73 5.15
C TYR A 619 -8.45 10.32 5.60
N ASN A 620 -9.58 9.80 5.12
CA ASN A 620 -10.13 8.51 5.54
C ASN A 620 -9.50 7.37 4.70
N ASN A 621 -8.23 7.06 5.00
CA ASN A 621 -7.43 6.11 4.21
C ASN A 621 -7.35 4.70 4.80
N LEU A 622 -8.06 4.41 5.90
CA LEU A 622 -8.07 3.09 6.57
C LEU A 622 -9.44 2.37 6.47
N ASN A 623 -10.18 2.58 5.38
CA ASN A 623 -11.57 2.08 5.24
C ASN A 623 -11.69 0.55 5.39
N GLN A 624 -10.79 -0.25 4.82
CA GLN A 624 -10.83 -1.71 4.98
C GLN A 624 -10.68 -2.17 6.45
N LEU A 625 -9.85 -1.47 7.24
CA LEU A 625 -9.74 -1.72 8.67
C LEU A 625 -10.98 -1.23 9.42
N SER A 626 -11.53 -0.07 9.05
CA SER A 626 -12.79 0.46 9.57
C SER A 626 -13.92 -0.56 9.44
N ASP A 627 -14.13 -1.09 8.24
CA ASP A 627 -15.20 -2.04 7.95
C ASP A 627 -14.98 -3.38 8.68
N THR A 628 -13.74 -3.86 8.74
CA THR A 628 -13.36 -5.06 9.52
C THR A 628 -13.65 -4.87 11.02
N LEU A 629 -13.24 -3.74 11.59
CA LEU A 629 -13.43 -3.41 13.00
C LEU A 629 -14.93 -3.27 13.34
N LYS A 630 -15.71 -2.60 12.50
CA LYS A 630 -17.17 -2.49 12.65
C LYS A 630 -17.87 -3.84 12.60
N ALA A 631 -17.50 -4.70 11.64
CA ALA A 631 -18.06 -6.05 11.52
C ALA A 631 -17.76 -6.90 12.77
N MET A 632 -16.52 -6.86 13.27
CA MET A 632 -16.11 -7.59 14.47
C MET A 632 -16.74 -7.03 15.75
N LEU A 633 -16.88 -5.70 15.89
CA LEU A 633 -17.59 -5.08 17.01
C LEU A 633 -19.07 -5.51 17.03
N LYS A 634 -19.75 -5.44 15.88
CA LYS A 634 -21.14 -5.90 15.72
C LYS A 634 -21.29 -7.38 16.05
N ALA A 635 -20.38 -8.24 15.56
CA ALA A 635 -20.38 -9.68 15.85
C ALA A 635 -20.14 -9.98 17.35
N ALA A 636 -19.32 -9.18 18.02
CA ALA A 636 -19.07 -9.27 19.46
C ALA A 636 -20.16 -8.60 20.34
N GLY A 637 -21.25 -8.08 19.75
CA GLY A 637 -22.28 -7.34 20.48
C GLY A 637 -21.80 -6.02 21.10
N ARG A 638 -20.64 -5.51 20.68
CA ARG A 638 -19.99 -4.32 21.23
C ARG A 638 -20.60 -3.06 20.59
N ILE A 639 -21.21 -2.21 21.42
CA ILE A 639 -21.66 -0.88 21.02
C ILE A 639 -20.43 0.00 20.75
N TYR A 640 -20.50 0.80 19.69
CA TYR A 640 -19.50 1.81 19.34
C TYR A 640 -20.20 3.03 18.73
N THR A 641 -19.56 4.20 18.81
CA THR A 641 -20.06 5.44 18.22
C THR A 641 -19.23 5.81 17.00
N GLU A 642 -19.87 6.20 15.89
CA GLU A 642 -19.18 6.80 14.74
C GLU A 642 -19.28 8.33 14.77
N VAL A 643 -18.16 8.99 14.53
CA VAL A 643 -18.05 10.45 14.49
C VAL A 643 -17.36 10.90 13.21
N THR A 644 -17.90 11.94 12.58
CA THR A 644 -17.20 12.69 11.53
C THR A 644 -16.57 13.95 12.14
N TYR A 645 -15.25 13.97 12.25
CA TYR A 645 -14.50 15.10 12.75
C TYR A 645 -14.62 16.31 11.82
N SER A 646 -15.06 17.42 12.39
CA SER A 646 -15.17 18.73 11.75
C SER A 646 -14.88 19.89 12.71
N ASN A 647 -15.09 19.68 14.01
CA ASN A 647 -14.74 20.60 15.10
C ASN A 647 -14.70 19.82 16.43
N ILE A 648 -14.35 20.50 17.53
CA ILE A 648 -14.27 19.91 18.89
C ILE A 648 -15.59 19.28 19.37
N GLU A 649 -16.74 19.88 19.03
CA GLU A 649 -18.05 19.42 19.50
C GLU A 649 -18.47 18.11 18.81
N SER A 650 -18.04 17.88 17.56
CA SER A 650 -18.36 16.61 16.89
C SER A 650 -17.65 15.41 17.52
N VAL A 651 -16.42 15.56 18.02
CA VAL A 651 -15.77 14.51 18.84
C VAL A 651 -16.44 14.38 20.20
N LYS A 652 -16.82 15.51 20.81
CA LYS A 652 -17.44 15.56 22.14
C LYS A 652 -18.76 14.80 22.21
N SER A 653 -19.55 14.76 21.14
CA SER A 653 -20.80 13.99 21.11
C SER A 653 -20.61 12.47 21.16
N GLY A 654 -19.40 11.96 20.86
CA GLY A 654 -19.07 10.53 20.96
C GLY A 654 -18.45 10.11 22.29
N LEU A 655 -17.97 11.04 23.12
CA LEU A 655 -17.35 10.71 24.41
C LEU A 655 -18.39 10.55 25.52
N ILE A 656 -18.20 9.55 26.39
CA ILE A 656 -18.97 9.37 27.62
C ILE A 656 -18.19 9.98 28.79
N SER A 657 -18.83 10.90 29.51
CA SER A 657 -18.22 11.55 30.68
C SER A 657 -18.03 10.58 31.84
N LYS A 658 -16.87 10.67 32.52
CA LYS A 658 -16.42 9.77 33.60
C LYS A 658 -16.26 8.29 33.21
N SER A 659 -16.25 7.97 31.92
CA SER A 659 -15.82 6.66 31.41
C SER A 659 -14.45 6.76 30.73
N ASP A 660 -13.78 5.63 30.56
CA ASP A 660 -12.69 5.47 29.61
C ASP A 660 -13.24 5.47 28.17
N ASN A 661 -12.59 6.23 27.28
CA ASN A 661 -12.96 6.36 25.87
C ASN A 661 -11.77 5.97 24.98
N ALA A 662 -11.97 4.98 24.12
CA ALA A 662 -11.00 4.53 23.12
C ALA A 662 -11.33 5.15 21.75
N VAL A 663 -10.57 6.16 21.36
CA VAL A 663 -10.77 6.93 20.12
C VAL A 663 -9.89 6.37 19.01
N ILE A 664 -10.49 5.68 18.05
CA ILE A 664 -9.80 5.15 16.87
C ILE A 664 -9.97 6.14 15.72
N THR A 665 -8.93 6.93 15.44
CA THR A 665 -8.94 7.87 14.30
C THR A 665 -8.48 7.13 13.05
N LEU A 666 -9.37 6.95 12.08
CA LEU A 666 -9.19 6.03 10.93
C LEU A 666 -8.33 6.65 9.81
N THR A 667 -7.15 7.15 10.18
CA THR A 667 -6.24 7.87 9.30
C THR A 667 -4.75 7.62 9.60
N THR A 668 -3.94 7.66 8.56
CA THR A 668 -2.48 7.89 8.65
C THR A 668 -2.06 9.25 8.10
N ASN A 669 -3.00 10.14 7.77
CA ASN A 669 -2.71 11.43 7.14
C ASN A 669 -2.24 12.48 8.18
N GLN A 670 -0.97 12.89 8.12
CA GLN A 670 -0.39 13.87 9.04
C GLN A 670 -1.19 15.20 9.16
N VAL A 671 -1.81 15.67 8.08
CA VAL A 671 -2.63 16.90 8.09
C VAL A 671 -3.94 16.71 8.84
N ALA A 672 -4.50 15.50 8.81
CA ALA A 672 -5.66 15.11 9.61
C ALA A 672 -5.30 15.01 11.10
N LEU A 673 -4.17 14.37 11.41
CA LEU A 673 -3.68 14.16 12.76
C LEU A 673 -3.32 15.49 13.46
N ASN A 674 -2.59 16.37 12.78
CA ASN A 674 -2.30 17.73 13.24
C ASN A 674 -3.57 18.57 13.54
N LYS A 675 -4.73 18.20 12.97
CA LYS A 675 -6.02 18.88 13.23
C LYS A 675 -6.80 18.30 14.41
N ILE A 676 -6.67 17.00 14.72
CA ILE A 676 -7.50 16.33 15.74
C ILE A 676 -6.79 16.08 17.06
N LEU A 677 -5.50 15.73 17.05
CA LEU A 677 -4.80 15.34 18.27
C LEU A 677 -4.69 16.48 19.30
N PRO A 678 -4.44 17.75 18.92
CA PRO A 678 -4.49 18.88 19.87
C PRO A 678 -5.88 19.11 20.48
N VAL A 679 -6.94 18.76 19.75
CA VAL A 679 -8.33 18.86 20.23
C VAL A 679 -8.66 17.74 21.20
N LEU A 680 -8.27 16.50 20.88
CA LEU A 680 -8.38 15.37 21.80
C LEU A 680 -7.59 15.63 23.10
N ASN A 681 -6.41 16.24 23.03
CA ASN A 681 -5.61 16.63 24.20
C ASN A 681 -6.38 17.57 25.14
N MET A 682 -7.01 18.63 24.59
CA MET A 682 -7.85 19.56 25.35
C MET A 682 -9.09 18.90 25.99
N MET A 683 -9.51 17.74 25.47
CA MET A 683 -10.63 16.96 25.99
C MET A 683 -10.19 15.93 27.04
N GLY A 684 -8.96 15.41 26.93
CA GLY A 684 -8.30 14.52 27.89
C GLY A 684 -8.15 15.11 29.30
N GLU A 685 -8.06 16.44 29.41
CA GLU A 685 -8.10 17.15 30.70
C GLU A 685 -9.43 16.98 31.46
N LYS A 686 -10.49 16.45 30.82
CA LYS A 686 -11.87 16.41 31.34
C LYS A 686 -12.56 15.04 31.17
N HIS A 687 -11.99 14.16 30.37
CA HIS A 687 -12.50 12.82 30.04
C HIS A 687 -11.31 11.88 29.95
N SER A 688 -11.41 10.63 30.41
CA SER A 688 -10.36 9.65 30.09
C SER A 688 -10.46 9.32 28.59
N VAL A 689 -9.40 9.63 27.85
CA VAL A 689 -9.31 9.51 26.38
C VAL A 689 -7.98 8.85 26.04
N LYS A 690 -8.08 7.66 25.45
CA LYS A 690 -6.98 6.86 24.90
C LYS A 690 -7.14 6.84 23.38
N ILE A 691 -6.05 6.80 22.64
CA ILE A 691 -6.09 6.83 21.16
C ILE A 691 -5.54 5.55 20.56
N VAL A 692 -6.16 5.09 19.47
CA VAL A 692 -5.52 4.12 18.56
C VAL A 692 -4.95 4.86 17.37
N GLY A 693 -3.63 4.81 17.25
CA GLY A 693 -2.85 5.31 16.13
C GLY A 693 -2.22 4.20 15.30
N PHE A 694 -1.37 4.57 14.35
CA PHE A 694 -0.82 3.66 13.34
C PHE A 694 0.68 3.89 13.13
N PRO A 695 1.49 2.89 12.71
CA PRO A 695 2.95 2.96 12.75
C PRO A 695 3.56 4.16 12.00
N GLU A 696 2.93 4.64 10.93
CA GLU A 696 3.36 5.81 10.17
C GLU A 696 3.39 7.09 11.00
N TRP A 697 2.56 7.18 12.04
CA TRP A 697 2.49 8.35 12.94
C TRP A 697 3.82 8.61 13.65
N GLN A 698 4.62 7.56 13.90
CA GLN A 698 5.92 7.68 14.54
C GLN A 698 6.95 8.43 13.67
N SER A 699 6.69 8.56 12.36
CA SER A 699 7.47 9.44 11.48
C SER A 699 7.13 10.94 11.64
N TYR A 700 5.99 11.27 12.27
CA TYR A 700 5.46 12.62 12.36
C TYR A 700 5.86 13.30 13.68
N GLN A 701 7.06 13.87 13.72
CA GLN A 701 7.55 14.65 14.87
C GLN A 701 6.59 15.78 15.31
N SER A 702 5.69 16.25 14.45
CA SER A 702 4.68 17.27 14.79
C SER A 702 3.61 16.81 15.79
N ILE A 703 3.35 15.51 15.91
CA ILE A 703 2.32 14.93 16.80
C ILE A 703 2.90 14.03 17.91
N SER A 704 4.23 13.87 17.94
CA SER A 704 4.91 12.95 18.88
C SER A 704 4.59 13.29 20.34
N LYS A 705 4.48 14.58 20.70
CA LYS A 705 4.07 14.99 22.05
C LYS A 705 2.62 14.59 22.33
N ASP A 706 1.71 14.84 21.39
CA ASP A 706 0.29 14.54 21.54
C ASP A 706 0.03 13.05 21.76
N MET A 707 0.74 12.18 21.02
CA MET A 707 0.66 10.73 21.17
C MET A 707 0.97 10.24 22.59
N PHE A 708 1.98 10.81 23.25
CA PHE A 708 2.29 10.46 24.65
C PHE A 708 1.26 11.01 25.64
N GLN A 709 0.74 12.22 25.40
CA GLN A 709 -0.26 12.83 26.28
C GLN A 709 -1.64 12.14 26.21
N LEU A 710 -1.94 11.48 25.09
CA LEU A 710 -3.21 10.82 24.81
C LEU A 710 -3.14 9.28 24.89
N GLU A 711 -2.10 8.75 25.55
CA GLU A 711 -1.86 7.32 25.73
C GLU A 711 -2.11 6.53 24.43
N THR A 712 -1.37 6.89 23.38
CA THR A 712 -1.62 6.33 22.04
C THR A 712 -1.08 4.91 21.91
N PHE A 713 -1.99 3.97 21.71
CA PHE A 713 -1.71 2.59 21.37
C PHE A 713 -1.59 2.44 19.85
N MET A 714 -0.59 1.72 19.35
CA MET A 714 -0.40 1.46 17.92
C MET A 714 -0.25 -0.04 17.61
N PRO A 715 -1.13 -0.64 16.79
CA PRO A 715 -0.90 -1.96 16.24
C PRO A 715 0.26 -1.90 15.22
N SER A 716 1.23 -2.81 15.35
CA SER A 716 2.43 -2.84 14.51
C SER A 716 2.96 -4.26 14.35
N THR A 717 3.55 -4.58 13.19
CA THR A 717 4.30 -5.84 12.98
C THR A 717 5.75 -5.79 13.49
N PHE A 718 6.18 -4.64 14.02
CA PHE A 718 7.53 -4.42 14.55
C PHE A 718 7.53 -3.43 15.74
N PHE A 719 8.42 -3.62 16.72
CA PHE A 719 8.61 -2.72 17.86
C PHE A 719 10.07 -2.71 18.31
N ILE A 720 10.70 -1.53 18.41
CA ILE A 720 12.13 -1.39 18.75
C ILE A 720 12.28 -0.83 20.17
N ASN A 721 12.67 -1.68 21.11
CA ASN A 721 13.02 -1.24 22.46
C ASN A 721 14.47 -0.75 22.52
N PHE A 722 14.70 0.55 22.31
CA PHE A 722 16.02 1.17 22.44
C PHE A 722 16.63 1.14 23.86
N ASN A 723 15.87 0.70 24.87
CA ASN A 723 16.40 0.46 26.21
C ASN A 723 16.95 -0.96 26.41
N ASP A 724 16.62 -1.92 25.53
CA ASP A 724 17.13 -3.28 25.58
C ASP A 724 18.63 -3.34 25.26
N GLU A 725 19.40 -4.09 26.07
CA GLU A 725 20.84 -4.24 25.89
C GLU A 725 21.22 -4.92 24.56
N HIS A 726 20.38 -5.82 24.05
CA HIS A 726 20.57 -6.49 22.77
C HIS A 726 20.48 -5.49 21.61
N VAL A 727 19.44 -4.63 21.61
CA VAL A 727 19.26 -3.53 20.64
C VAL A 727 20.39 -2.52 20.74
N ARG A 728 20.77 -2.11 21.96
CA ARG A 728 21.90 -1.19 22.19
C ARG A 728 23.23 -1.77 21.72
N THR A 729 23.45 -3.06 21.91
CA THR A 729 24.65 -3.78 21.46
C THR A 729 24.69 -3.95 19.94
N TYR A 730 23.56 -4.29 19.30
CA TYR A 730 23.44 -4.30 17.85
C TYR A 730 23.79 -2.94 17.25
N LEU A 731 23.18 -1.85 17.76
CA LEU A 731 23.43 -0.50 17.24
C LEU A 731 24.88 -0.05 17.42
N LYS A 732 25.50 -0.33 18.58
CA LYS A 732 26.95 -0.08 18.79
C LYS A 732 27.81 -0.81 17.75
N LYS A 733 27.53 -2.10 17.50
CA LYS A 733 28.25 -2.92 16.51
C LYS A 733 28.03 -2.42 15.08
N TYR A 734 26.80 -2.09 14.70
CA TYR A 734 26.44 -1.53 13.39
C TYR A 734 27.21 -0.23 13.11
N ARG A 735 27.16 0.74 14.03
CA ARG A 735 27.93 2.01 13.96
C ARG A 735 29.43 1.78 13.86
N SER A 736 29.94 0.78 14.59
CA SER A 736 31.38 0.44 14.58
C SER A 736 31.86 -0.18 13.27
N LEU A 737 30.99 -0.94 12.57
CA LEU A 737 31.32 -1.60 11.31
C LEU A 737 31.10 -0.66 10.10
N TYR A 738 29.96 0.03 10.05
CA TYR A 738 29.50 0.72 8.84
C TYR A 738 29.60 2.25 8.91
N ARG A 739 29.98 2.82 10.06
CA ARG A 739 30.10 4.27 10.31
C ARG A 739 28.81 5.07 10.07
N SER A 740 27.67 4.39 10.08
CA SER A 740 26.33 4.94 9.90
C SER A 740 25.39 4.48 11.02
N GLU A 741 24.25 5.16 11.12
CA GLU A 741 23.03 4.57 11.69
C GLU A 741 22.33 3.72 10.61
N PRO A 742 21.47 2.75 10.99
CA PRO A 742 20.43 2.25 10.08
C PRO A 742 19.50 3.40 9.64
N ASP A 743 18.86 3.31 8.48
CA ASP A 743 17.83 4.31 8.13
C ASP A 743 16.72 4.30 9.19
N ASN A 744 16.08 5.45 9.39
CA ASN A 744 14.99 5.61 10.36
C ASN A 744 15.34 5.31 11.84
N ALA A 745 16.62 5.34 12.22
CA ALA A 745 17.08 5.10 13.60
C ALA A 745 16.50 6.04 14.69
N GLN A 746 15.73 7.08 14.33
CA GLN A 746 15.07 8.02 15.24
C GLN A 746 13.56 8.19 14.99
N SER A 747 12.92 7.36 14.16
CA SER A 747 11.52 7.55 13.72
C SER A 747 10.62 6.33 13.92
N ASN A 748 11.07 5.31 14.68
CA ASN A 748 10.38 4.03 14.90
C ASN A 748 9.67 3.47 13.66
N GLN A 749 10.36 3.47 12.51
CA GLN A 749 9.95 2.71 11.33
C GLN A 749 10.77 1.42 11.26
N THR A 750 10.32 0.46 10.44
CA THR A 750 11.05 -0.79 10.18
C THR A 750 12.48 -0.49 9.74
N GLN A 751 13.47 -0.87 10.56
CA GLN A 751 14.88 -0.71 10.23
C GLN A 751 15.32 -1.93 9.42
N TYR A 752 15.73 -1.74 8.16
CA TYR A 752 15.98 -2.86 7.26
C TYR A 752 17.15 -3.74 7.70
N GLY A 753 18.18 -3.17 8.34
CA GLY A 753 19.23 -3.94 9.00
C GLY A 753 18.75 -4.79 10.18
N MET A 754 17.83 -4.27 11.01
CA MET A 754 17.24 -5.11 12.07
C MET A 754 16.38 -6.23 11.49
N LEU A 755 15.69 -6.00 10.36
CA LEU A 755 14.90 -7.04 9.69
C LEU A 755 15.80 -8.15 9.10
N GLY A 756 16.92 -7.77 8.49
CA GLY A 756 17.93 -8.71 7.99
C GLY A 756 18.59 -9.52 9.13
N TYR A 757 18.81 -8.88 10.29
CA TYR A 757 19.28 -9.58 11.48
C TYR A 757 18.24 -10.57 12.00
N ASP A 758 17.01 -10.11 12.30
CA ASP A 758 15.95 -10.90 12.93
C ASP A 758 15.57 -12.12 12.09
N LEU A 759 15.44 -11.97 10.76
CA LEU A 759 15.15 -13.10 9.87
C LEU A 759 16.32 -14.10 9.81
N THR A 760 17.56 -13.61 9.72
CA THR A 760 18.73 -14.52 9.72
C THR A 760 18.82 -15.30 11.03
N MET A 761 18.63 -14.62 12.17
CA MET A 761 18.61 -15.28 13.48
C MET A 761 17.47 -16.30 13.57
N TYR A 762 16.23 -15.94 13.20
CA TYR A 762 15.09 -16.85 13.28
C TYR A 762 15.32 -18.16 12.52
N PHE A 763 15.60 -18.09 11.21
CA PHE A 763 15.73 -19.29 10.39
C PHE A 763 17.02 -20.08 10.69
N SER A 764 18.10 -19.40 11.09
CA SER A 764 19.33 -20.09 11.50
C SER A 764 19.19 -20.79 12.86
N GLU A 765 18.50 -20.19 13.84
CA GLU A 765 18.16 -20.88 15.11
C GLU A 765 17.21 -22.04 14.86
N ALA A 766 16.18 -21.86 14.02
CA ALA A 766 15.22 -22.91 13.71
C ALA A 766 15.91 -24.15 13.13
N MET A 767 16.74 -23.99 12.10
CA MET A 767 17.42 -25.11 11.47
C MET A 767 18.56 -25.70 12.30
N SER A 768 19.25 -24.88 13.10
CA SER A 768 20.37 -25.36 13.92
C SER A 768 19.96 -26.05 15.22
N ASN A 769 18.69 -25.95 15.61
CA ASN A 769 18.11 -26.67 16.74
C ASN A 769 17.14 -27.79 16.32
N TYR A 770 16.45 -27.67 15.17
CA TYR A 770 15.35 -28.58 14.77
C TYR A 770 15.41 -29.10 13.32
N GLY A 771 16.48 -28.82 12.57
CA GLY A 771 16.67 -29.33 11.20
C GLY A 771 15.88 -28.60 10.11
N ARG A 772 15.80 -29.20 8.92
CA ARG A 772 15.15 -28.61 7.75
C ARG A 772 13.63 -28.51 7.93
N ASP A 773 13.00 -29.51 8.53
CA ASP A 773 11.55 -29.57 8.74
C ASP A 773 11.20 -29.14 10.19
N PHE A 774 11.74 -27.98 10.59
CA PHE A 774 11.65 -27.41 11.94
C PHE A 774 10.22 -27.00 12.37
N GLU A 775 9.25 -27.01 11.46
CA GLU A 775 7.93 -26.42 11.69
C GLU A 775 7.10 -27.10 12.78
N GLU A 776 7.41 -28.35 13.14
CA GLU A 776 6.84 -29.04 14.32
C GLU A 776 7.25 -28.40 15.66
N ASN A 777 8.27 -27.54 15.64
CA ASN A 777 8.80 -26.81 16.79
C ASN A 777 8.79 -25.29 16.57
N ILE A 778 7.93 -24.80 15.67
CA ILE A 778 7.88 -23.38 15.26
C ILE A 778 7.64 -22.40 16.43
N GLU A 779 6.87 -22.81 17.43
CA GLU A 779 6.60 -22.04 18.66
C GLU A 779 7.79 -22.04 19.65
N LYS A 780 8.81 -22.87 19.43
CA LYS A 780 9.94 -23.13 20.35
C LYS A 780 11.28 -22.61 19.80
N ILE A 781 11.28 -21.76 18.76
CA ILE A 781 12.50 -21.28 18.11
C ILE A 781 13.24 -20.27 19.03
N PRO A 782 14.46 -20.59 19.51
CA PRO A 782 15.08 -19.91 20.66
C PRO A 782 15.84 -18.63 20.28
N TYR A 783 15.22 -17.76 19.48
CA TYR A 783 15.82 -16.49 19.06
C TYR A 783 15.31 -15.31 19.91
N LYS A 784 16.10 -14.22 19.96
CA LYS A 784 15.66 -12.94 20.54
C LYS A 784 15.57 -11.90 19.41
N PRO A 785 14.43 -11.22 19.22
CA PRO A 785 14.28 -10.20 18.18
C PRO A 785 14.88 -8.84 18.60
N LEU A 786 15.24 -8.04 17.59
CA LEU A 786 15.56 -6.62 17.72
C LEU A 786 14.35 -5.72 17.43
N GLN A 787 13.51 -6.10 16.46
CA GLN A 787 12.28 -5.39 16.13
C GLN A 787 11.09 -6.30 15.78
N CYS A 788 11.31 -7.48 15.19
CA CYS A 788 10.26 -8.38 14.73
C CYS A 788 10.31 -9.71 15.48
N ASP A 789 9.44 -9.87 16.47
CA ASP A 789 9.02 -11.18 16.96
C ASP A 789 8.10 -11.84 15.91
N PHE A 790 8.46 -13.05 15.48
CA PHE A 790 7.82 -13.83 14.43
C PHE A 790 7.09 -15.02 15.04
N LYS A 791 5.76 -14.94 15.07
CA LYS A 791 4.87 -16.09 15.34
C LYS A 791 4.30 -16.54 14.01
N PHE A 792 5.11 -17.25 13.23
CA PHE A 792 4.68 -17.85 11.97
C PHE A 792 3.64 -18.95 12.25
N LYS A 793 2.46 -18.86 11.63
CA LYS A 793 1.49 -19.96 11.59
C LYS A 793 1.12 -20.26 10.14
N LYS A 794 0.74 -21.51 9.86
CA LYS A 794 0.49 -22.01 8.51
C LYS A 794 -0.83 -21.47 7.96
N ILE A 795 -0.90 -21.16 6.66
CA ILE A 795 -2.09 -20.53 6.06
C ILE A 795 -3.22 -21.52 5.77
N ASN A 796 -2.88 -22.75 5.39
CA ASN A 796 -3.78 -23.90 5.22
C ASN A 796 -2.92 -25.19 5.24
N GLU A 797 -3.46 -26.35 4.88
CA GLU A 797 -2.71 -27.62 4.94
C GLU A 797 -1.64 -27.80 3.86
N THR A 798 -1.76 -27.16 2.69
CA THR A 798 -0.80 -27.25 1.56
C THR A 798 0.08 -26.01 1.43
N GLY A 799 -0.42 -24.83 1.78
CA GLY A 799 0.31 -23.57 1.75
C GLY A 799 1.38 -23.40 2.84
N GLY A 800 2.14 -22.31 2.72
CA GLY A 800 3.22 -21.91 3.62
C GLY A 800 2.75 -21.16 4.86
N TYR A 801 3.59 -20.26 5.34
CA TYR A 801 3.46 -19.60 6.65
C TYR A 801 3.52 -18.08 6.50
N TYR A 802 2.76 -17.38 7.36
CA TYR A 802 2.90 -15.93 7.53
C TYR A 802 2.97 -15.55 9.00
N ASN A 803 3.63 -14.43 9.29
CA ASN A 803 3.70 -13.91 10.65
C ASN A 803 2.29 -13.45 11.10
N HIS A 804 1.81 -14.04 12.19
CA HIS A 804 0.57 -13.64 12.87
C HIS A 804 0.82 -12.69 14.05
N HIS A 805 2.08 -12.47 14.41
CA HIS A 805 2.39 -11.65 15.58
C HIS A 805 2.20 -10.16 15.29
N ILE A 806 1.47 -9.48 16.18
CA ILE A 806 1.41 -8.03 16.24
C ILE A 806 1.71 -7.52 17.65
N TYR A 807 2.49 -6.45 17.69
CA TYR A 807 2.66 -5.61 18.86
C TYR A 807 1.52 -4.61 18.94
N PHE A 808 1.09 -4.30 20.16
CA PHE A 808 0.28 -3.14 20.47
C PHE A 808 1.15 -2.21 21.32
N ILE A 809 1.72 -1.19 20.64
CA ILE A 809 2.75 -0.29 21.17
C ILE A 809 2.06 0.83 21.96
N ASP A 810 2.26 0.86 23.26
CA ASP A 810 1.77 1.90 24.17
C ASP A 810 2.76 3.08 24.25
N HIS A 811 2.24 4.29 24.05
CA HIS A 811 2.95 5.56 24.19
C HIS A 811 2.45 6.28 25.46
N ASN A 812 2.93 5.88 26.63
CA ASN A 812 2.48 6.42 27.91
C ASN A 812 3.52 7.39 28.51
N THR A 813 3.06 8.49 29.13
CA THR A 813 3.96 9.53 29.70
C THR A 813 4.77 9.09 30.93
N GLN A 814 4.37 8.02 31.61
CA GLN A 814 4.97 7.53 32.85
C GLN A 814 5.93 6.36 32.60
N THR A 815 5.56 5.42 31.71
CA THR A 815 6.36 4.22 31.38
C THR A 815 7.19 4.39 30.10
N GLY A 816 6.84 5.36 29.25
CA GLY A 816 7.49 5.62 27.97
C GLY A 816 6.89 4.78 26.84
N LEU A 817 7.76 4.21 26.01
CA LEU A 817 7.38 3.30 24.93
C LEU A 817 7.41 1.85 25.44
N THR A 818 6.24 1.22 25.53
CA THR A 818 6.09 -0.21 25.86
C THR A 818 5.31 -0.93 24.76
N ALA A 819 5.24 -2.26 24.81
CA ALA A 819 4.43 -3.03 23.85
C ALA A 819 3.85 -4.29 24.50
N VAL A 820 2.58 -4.56 24.20
CA VAL A 820 1.88 -5.81 24.54
C VAL A 820 1.77 -6.67 23.29
N THR A 821 1.90 -7.99 23.43
CA THR A 821 1.87 -8.95 22.31
C THR A 821 0.49 -9.60 22.15
N PHE A 822 0.08 -9.86 20.92
CA PHE A 822 -1.17 -10.55 20.59
C PHE A 822 -0.94 -11.65 19.55
N GLU A 823 -1.67 -12.77 19.69
CA GLU A 823 -1.55 -14.02 18.90
C GLU A 823 -2.89 -14.52 18.36
#